data_AF-A0A7W4ZB30-F1
#
_entry.id   AF-A0A7W4ZB30-F1
#
_cell.length_a   1.000
_cell.length_b   1.000
_cell.length_c   1.000
_cell.angle_alpha   90.00
_cell.angle_beta   90.00
_cell.angle_gamma   90.00
#
_symmetry.space_group_name_H-M   'P 1'
#
loop_
_entity.id
_entity.type
_entity.pdbx_description
1 polymer ?
#
loop_
_entity_poly.entity_id
_entity_poly.type
_entity_poly.pdbx_seq_one_letter_code
_entity_poly.pdbx_strand_id
1 'polypeptide(L)'
;MIDNHLIYLFELGLVKVSSVVDGNPEYDLILGERLNKDFYKNIEKSDGKICQEDACRLFARRLSENKVSAYKVSSEPGILAYGSTHNNRKEFAFLSDLLIRNGYRGAVLNVSDCLSERVSLQPEQFCKSVLEIIGHFFSSRGVVTKSLLHQTLNYSRTFFGALAALRNTKAKLFVVANDHSPTTVAYTMAARFYGLKTLYVQHAEVTAIFPRNDFDFSIFRNQASRNLYREIGPLTGSSICLSRISDGLTTDKIKASRQGLRNSPSPSVVIYPSSVLLPEKLKVLLSRLRNNGYLTDIKVKPHPAFGKRNILTALNVDLINEIPNHPHIAICGNSSVVIELLACGNLVYQDFSLDSISDDYYGFVEKGLADRFSINTCREKFWSKGEEFEGWLVNLGDYLPNLDTAFNSIEKEREGLFLRNMLFSSQLVDELDNEVSREFYFCRDLFYFTNSFLSLVRSKGCVYGSDSWMIRQLNAYFDKRDIRLNVLYGRASPEICKSVLDFWLITKKIEWTGYRPTQENIKSLIEFSKSYSSEYSALSWVESKIFEVLLRYSKAEDLNHFLENSRRFSVATSSINRRIAFVRYVQSFPEDRGFLLKYFDYRNAHLTPLERLKVSVQCLLKSNGRLEYSDYQVVEQAFLQAHTPIVKEYKSTVIASYAAIRDRAVLIDVKRNLHQEKKFIGLIKNRLISRTGFSFIRLSDGEGYIFQDFSQHFTESDACNRERHWWGREIPLDIRAQLILNTVDAVKNADVLGIPSVYRFLRDHSDRSVSLENSIQGRGLLSVLQGIQVVDQGRALYTDDKANIAIFNKIENIRYLCKFAKKLIVISSGSSECLKKAFGESFNFHLINIPTHNKTQLNERYITCDKPLPYIYKDVYDEILEIAEAGDLVLVGAGVSGKAFMDAAKQKDAVGLDLGSVMDELLNAGIHSLR
;
A
#
# COMPACT_ATOMS: atom_id res chain seq x y z
N MET A 1 -8.64 37.57 41.29
CA MET A 1 -7.56 36.60 41.56
C MET A 1 -6.90 36.29 40.23
N ILE A 2 -5.57 36.47 40.13
CA ILE A 2 -4.84 36.01 38.95
C ILE A 2 -4.90 34.49 38.95
N ASP A 3 -5.14 33.90 37.79
CA ASP A 3 -5.12 32.45 37.67
C ASP A 3 -3.66 31.97 37.83
N ASN A 4 -3.34 31.37 38.98
CA ASN A 4 -2.01 30.82 39.26
C ASN A 4 -1.56 29.81 38.19
N HIS A 5 -2.51 29.14 37.52
CA HIS A 5 -2.21 28.24 36.42
C HIS A 5 -1.68 28.98 35.17
N LEU A 6 -2.22 30.17 34.87
CA LEU A 6 -1.78 30.99 33.75
C LEU A 6 -0.35 31.50 33.95
N ILE A 7 -0.02 31.95 35.17
CA ILE A 7 1.33 32.37 35.55
C ILE A 7 2.31 31.19 35.38
N TYR A 8 1.95 30.01 35.88
CA TYR A 8 2.77 28.81 35.75
C TYR A 8 3.06 28.45 34.28
N LEU A 9 2.04 28.49 33.41
CA LEU A 9 2.21 28.20 31.97
C LEU A 9 3.07 29.25 31.26
N PHE A 10 2.99 30.52 31.66
CA PHE A 10 3.87 31.56 31.14
C PHE A 10 5.33 31.31 31.51
N GLU A 11 5.61 31.00 32.78
CA GLU A 11 6.96 30.68 33.24
C GLU A 11 7.52 29.42 32.55
N LEU A 12 6.70 28.38 32.41
CA LEU A 12 7.09 27.16 31.70
C LEU A 12 7.50 27.44 30.25
N GLY A 13 6.74 28.27 29.53
CA GLY A 13 7.09 28.65 28.16
C GLY A 13 8.35 29.51 28.09
N LEU A 14 8.57 30.38 29.07
CA LEU A 14 9.80 31.19 29.17
C LEU A 14 11.04 30.29 29.30
N VAL A 15 10.99 29.28 30.17
CA VAL A 15 12.07 28.30 30.35
C VAL A 15 12.38 27.53 29.06
N LYS A 16 11.35 27.14 28.30
CA LYS A 16 11.53 26.46 27.00
C LYS A 16 12.20 27.32 25.95
N VAL A 17 11.81 28.59 25.87
CA VAL A 17 12.41 29.51 24.90
C VAL A 17 13.86 29.78 25.27
N SER A 18 14.17 29.92 26.56
CA SER A 18 15.52 30.20 27.01
C SER A 18 16.45 29.00 26.91
N SER A 19 15.99 27.76 27.04
CA SER A 19 16.87 26.58 26.99
C SER A 19 17.66 26.50 25.68
N VAL A 20 17.07 26.88 24.55
CA VAL A 20 17.75 26.89 23.24
C VAL A 20 18.76 28.03 23.13
N VAL A 21 18.45 29.19 23.72
CA VAL A 21 19.35 30.35 23.74
C VAL A 21 20.54 30.06 24.65
N ASP A 22 20.26 29.60 25.88
CA ASP A 22 21.26 29.31 26.91
C ASP A 22 22.16 28.12 26.50
N GLY A 23 21.61 27.16 25.75
CA GLY A 23 22.35 25.99 25.23
C GLY A 23 23.21 26.26 24.00
N ASN A 24 23.17 27.46 23.42
CA ASN A 24 23.94 27.80 22.21
C ASN A 24 24.74 29.11 22.40
N PRO A 25 26.04 29.04 22.70
CA PRO A 25 26.88 30.21 22.92
C PRO A 25 26.93 31.20 21.75
N GLU A 26 26.72 30.71 20.52
CA GLU A 26 26.77 31.51 19.29
C GLU A 26 25.38 31.97 18.81
N TYR A 27 24.35 31.88 19.65
CA TYR A 27 22.97 32.17 19.24
C TYR A 27 22.74 33.63 18.81
N ASP A 28 23.52 34.58 19.34
CA ASP A 28 23.51 35.98 18.89
C ASP A 28 23.94 36.09 17.41
N LEU A 29 24.93 35.31 16.97
CA LEU A 29 25.35 35.25 15.56
C LEU A 29 24.27 34.65 14.67
N ILE A 30 23.53 33.64 15.18
CA ILE A 30 22.42 33.01 14.45
C ILE A 30 21.29 34.00 14.20
N LEU A 31 20.98 34.88 15.17
CA LEU A 31 19.94 35.90 15.00
C LEU A 31 20.41 37.08 14.14
N GLY A 32 21.72 37.37 14.12
CA GLY A 32 22.35 38.33 13.21
C GLY A 32 21.64 39.68 13.17
N GLU A 33 21.25 40.12 11.97
CA GLU A 33 20.61 41.42 11.72
C GLU A 33 19.31 41.65 12.50
N ARG A 34 18.64 40.58 12.99
CA ARG A 34 17.42 40.73 13.82
C ARG A 34 17.70 41.45 15.14
N LEU A 35 18.96 41.42 15.59
CA LEU A 35 19.45 42.09 16.79
C LEU A 35 20.02 43.49 16.51
N ASN A 36 20.15 43.91 15.24
CA ASN A 36 20.68 45.22 14.84
C ASN A 36 19.58 46.31 14.88
N LYS A 37 19.03 46.55 16.07
CA LYS A 37 18.00 47.59 16.30
C LYS A 37 18.57 48.65 17.23
N ASP A 38 18.26 49.92 16.97
CA ASP A 38 18.88 51.05 17.69
C ASP A 38 18.64 51.02 19.20
N PHE A 39 17.52 50.46 19.64
CA PHE A 39 17.23 50.33 21.06
C PHE A 39 18.07 49.26 21.78
N TYR A 40 18.71 48.31 21.07
CA TYR A 40 19.69 47.39 21.68
C TYR A 40 21.06 48.07 21.82
N LYS A 41 21.45 48.89 20.83
CA LYS A 41 22.72 49.64 20.85
C LYS A 41 22.84 50.56 22.07
N ASN A 42 21.71 51.10 22.53
CA ASN A 42 21.67 52.06 23.65
C ASN A 42 21.80 51.42 25.04
N ILE A 43 21.74 50.08 25.16
CA ILE A 43 21.81 49.35 26.44
C ILE A 43 22.89 48.25 26.44
N GLU A 44 23.62 48.14 25.34
CA GLU A 44 24.67 47.15 25.12
C GLU A 44 26.02 47.69 25.62
N LYS A 45 26.74 46.87 26.39
CA LYS A 45 28.11 47.15 26.83
C LYS A 45 29.11 46.78 25.74
N SER A 46 30.36 47.24 25.87
CA SER A 46 31.45 46.99 24.91
C SER A 46 31.78 45.51 24.67
N ASP A 47 31.35 44.61 25.56
CA ASP A 47 31.51 43.15 25.48
C ASP A 47 30.28 42.42 24.90
N GLY A 48 29.30 43.16 24.37
CA GLY A 48 28.09 42.61 23.74
C GLY A 48 26.97 42.24 24.71
N LYS A 49 27.14 42.51 26.01
CA LYS A 49 26.24 42.08 27.09
C LYS A 49 25.36 43.22 27.59
N ILE A 50 24.20 42.88 28.14
CA ILE A 50 23.22 43.84 28.71
C ILE A 50 23.15 43.64 30.22
N CYS A 51 23.14 44.73 31.01
CA CYS A 51 22.94 44.62 32.46
C CYS A 51 21.48 44.31 32.81
N GLN A 52 21.25 43.63 33.93
CA GLN A 52 19.91 43.16 34.32
C GLN A 52 18.90 44.31 34.47
N GLU A 53 19.29 45.43 35.09
CA GLU A 53 18.40 46.59 35.27
C GLU A 53 17.95 47.19 33.95
N ASP A 54 18.87 47.36 32.99
CA ASP A 54 18.56 47.91 31.67
C ASP A 54 17.70 46.95 30.85
N ALA A 55 17.95 45.64 30.96
CA ALA A 55 17.11 44.60 30.36
C ALA A 55 15.68 44.65 30.90
N CYS A 56 15.50 44.73 32.22
CA CYS A 56 14.19 44.86 32.87
C CYS A 56 13.47 46.15 32.48
N ARG A 57 14.16 47.31 32.49
CA ARG A 57 13.58 48.60 32.09
C ARG A 57 13.14 48.60 30.63
N LEU A 58 14.00 48.11 29.72
CA LEU A 58 13.63 47.98 28.31
C LEU A 58 12.46 47.00 28.14
N PHE A 59 12.48 45.86 28.84
CA PHE A 59 11.41 44.89 28.76
C PHE A 59 10.06 45.49 29.19
N ALA A 60 10.01 46.14 30.35
CA ALA A 60 8.81 46.78 30.89
C ALA A 60 8.27 47.85 29.93
N ARG A 61 9.16 48.72 29.42
CA ARG A 61 8.82 49.75 28.44
C ARG A 61 8.25 49.14 27.16
N ARG A 62 8.90 48.12 26.60
CA ARG A 62 8.45 47.50 25.34
C ARG A 62 7.16 46.70 25.51
N LEU A 63 6.91 46.17 26.70
CA LEU A 63 5.63 45.53 27.01
C LEU A 63 4.52 46.59 27.06
N SER A 64 4.71 47.72 27.75
CA SER A 64 3.68 48.76 27.90
C SER A 64 3.41 49.60 26.64
N GLU A 65 4.42 49.82 25.79
CA GLU A 65 4.34 50.76 24.66
C GLU A 65 3.45 50.33 23.47
N ASN A 66 2.94 49.09 23.40
CA ASN A 66 2.33 48.61 22.15
C ASN A 66 1.17 47.61 22.34
N LYS A 67 0.06 47.85 21.63
CA LYS A 67 -0.97 46.82 21.35
C LYS A 67 -0.33 45.57 20.71
N VAL A 68 -0.73 44.39 21.16
CA VAL A 68 -0.26 43.11 20.60
C VAL A 68 -1.12 42.69 19.42
N SER A 69 -0.54 41.95 18.49
CA SER A 69 -1.29 41.38 17.37
C SER A 69 -1.98 40.11 17.85
N ALA A 70 -3.29 40.01 17.66
CA ALA A 70 -4.07 38.79 17.90
C ALA A 70 -4.79 38.40 16.61
N TYR A 71 -4.87 37.10 16.32
CA TYR A 71 -5.58 36.60 15.14
C TYR A 71 -7.04 36.31 15.47
N LYS A 72 -7.93 36.58 14.51
CA LYS A 72 -9.35 36.24 14.59
C LYS A 72 -9.54 34.78 14.21
N VAL A 73 -9.63 33.92 15.21
CA VAL A 73 -9.88 32.49 15.01
C VAL A 73 -11.38 32.22 14.98
N SER A 74 -11.83 31.37 14.06
CA SER A 74 -13.22 30.94 13.97
C SER A 74 -13.68 30.26 15.26
N SER A 75 -14.98 30.39 15.59
CA SER A 75 -15.62 29.69 16.71
C SER A 75 -16.11 28.28 16.34
N GLU A 76 -15.84 27.82 15.12
CA GLU A 76 -16.23 26.48 14.68
C GLU A 76 -15.38 25.37 15.33
N PRO A 77 -15.95 24.17 15.55
CA PRO A 77 -15.19 23.02 16.01
C PRO A 77 -14.19 22.57 14.93
N GLY A 78 -12.93 22.34 15.33
CA GLY A 78 -11.88 21.92 14.40
C GLY A 78 -10.53 21.69 15.06
N ILE A 79 -9.50 21.50 14.23
CA ILE A 79 -8.09 21.40 14.64
C ILE A 79 -7.42 22.74 14.31
N LEU A 80 -6.86 23.39 15.33
CA LEU A 80 -6.10 24.62 15.15
C LEU A 80 -4.62 24.29 15.06
N ALA A 81 -3.88 25.08 14.29
CA ALA A 81 -2.43 25.02 14.25
C ALA A 81 -1.79 26.41 14.27
N TYR A 82 -0.51 26.47 14.61
CA TYR A 82 0.29 27.67 14.37
C TYR A 82 1.62 27.33 13.71
N GLY A 83 1.87 27.92 12.53
CA GLY A 83 3.17 27.86 11.86
C GLY A 83 3.25 28.84 10.70
N SER A 84 4.27 29.70 10.72
CA SER A 84 4.45 30.76 9.72
C SER A 84 5.38 30.35 8.56
N THR A 85 6.21 29.33 8.75
CA THR A 85 7.20 28.91 7.74
C THR A 85 6.64 27.88 6.76
N HIS A 86 7.22 27.82 5.56
CA HIS A 86 6.88 26.80 4.56
C HIS A 86 7.05 25.37 5.09
N ASN A 87 8.07 25.12 5.92
CA ASN A 87 8.28 23.80 6.54
C ASN A 87 7.17 23.44 7.53
N ASN A 88 6.67 24.40 8.33
CA ASN A 88 5.54 24.12 9.22
C ASN A 88 4.26 23.78 8.43
N ARG A 89 4.01 24.53 7.34
CA ARG A 89 2.86 24.30 6.46
C ARG A 89 2.88 22.91 5.83
N LYS A 90 4.06 22.40 5.45
CA LYS A 90 4.23 21.02 4.97
C LYS A 90 3.78 19.99 6.02
N GLU A 91 4.12 20.18 7.28
CA GLU A 91 3.72 19.24 8.34
C GLU A 91 2.21 19.31 8.65
N PHE A 92 1.57 20.47 8.47
CA PHE A 92 0.11 20.57 8.58
C PHE A 92 -0.61 19.91 7.41
N ALA A 93 -0.10 20.07 6.19
CA ALA A 93 -0.62 19.36 5.02
C ALA A 93 -0.49 17.85 5.21
N PHE A 94 0.68 17.38 5.67
CA PHE A 94 0.90 15.98 6.01
C PHE A 94 -0.12 15.47 7.06
N LEU A 95 -0.38 16.23 8.13
CA LEU A 95 -1.41 15.87 9.11
C LEU A 95 -2.82 15.84 8.51
N SER A 96 -3.16 16.77 7.62
CA SER A 96 -4.46 16.76 6.92
C SER A 96 -4.60 15.51 6.03
N ASP A 97 -3.58 15.16 5.25
CA ASP A 97 -3.57 13.94 4.43
C ASP A 97 -3.70 12.68 5.30
N LEU A 98 -3.00 12.68 6.45
CA LEU A 98 -3.05 11.62 7.44
C LEU A 98 -4.47 11.45 8.03
N LEU A 99 -5.18 12.54 8.29
CA LEU A 99 -6.57 12.50 8.75
C LEU A 99 -7.53 11.98 7.68
N ILE A 100 -7.40 12.50 6.44
CA ILE A 100 -8.26 12.15 5.30
C ILE A 100 -8.14 10.66 4.98
N ARG A 101 -6.92 10.13 4.88
CA ARG A 101 -6.70 8.71 4.55
C ARG A 101 -7.21 7.74 5.62
N ASN A 102 -7.37 8.22 6.86
CA ASN A 102 -7.96 7.46 7.97
C ASN A 102 -9.46 7.74 8.15
N GLY A 103 -10.11 8.38 7.17
CA GLY A 103 -11.57 8.60 7.16
C GLY A 103 -12.05 9.75 8.04
N TYR A 104 -11.15 10.60 8.54
CA TYR A 104 -11.50 11.78 9.32
C TYR A 104 -11.67 13.00 8.41
N ARG A 105 -12.70 13.81 8.71
CA ARG A 105 -12.82 15.15 8.13
C ARG A 105 -11.92 16.09 8.94
N GLY A 106 -10.92 16.69 8.31
CA GLY A 106 -10.00 17.55 9.04
C GLY A 106 -9.16 18.46 8.15
N ALA A 107 -9.65 19.67 7.90
CA ALA A 107 -8.78 20.76 7.53
C ALA A 107 -8.11 21.29 8.80
N VAL A 108 -6.77 21.31 8.81
CA VAL A 108 -6.00 21.97 9.87
C VAL A 108 -6.06 23.48 9.61
N LEU A 109 -6.72 24.23 10.49
CA LEU A 109 -6.77 25.70 10.37
C LEU A 109 -5.53 26.31 11.01
N ASN A 110 -4.65 26.87 10.19
CA ASN A 110 -3.48 27.59 10.66
C ASN A 110 -3.86 29.02 11.07
N VAL A 111 -3.71 29.32 12.37
CA VAL A 111 -4.07 30.61 12.97
C VAL A 111 -3.32 31.78 12.32
N SER A 112 -2.10 31.56 11.81
CA SER A 112 -1.34 32.62 11.13
C SER A 112 -1.90 33.05 9.77
N ASP A 113 -2.85 32.28 9.21
CA ASP A 113 -3.55 32.62 7.98
C ASP A 113 -4.84 33.44 8.23
N CYS A 114 -5.24 33.58 9.49
CA CYS A 114 -6.39 34.38 9.87
C CYS A 114 -6.07 35.88 9.84
N LEU A 115 -7.12 36.71 9.78
CA LEU A 115 -6.99 38.16 9.91
C LEU A 115 -6.45 38.53 11.30
N SER A 116 -5.49 39.44 11.35
CA SER A 116 -4.92 39.95 12.60
C SER A 116 -5.53 41.29 12.99
N GLU A 117 -5.64 41.55 14.29
CA GLU A 117 -6.04 42.82 14.86
C GLU A 117 -5.16 43.23 16.03
N ARG A 118 -5.16 44.53 16.35
CA ARG A 118 -4.38 45.10 17.46
C ARG A 118 -5.22 45.12 18.73
N VAL A 119 -4.89 44.25 19.68
CA VAL A 119 -5.56 44.18 20.99
C VAL A 119 -4.71 44.83 22.09
N SER A 120 -5.36 45.49 23.04
CA SER A 120 -4.71 45.97 24.25
C SER A 120 -4.30 44.79 25.13
N LEU A 121 -3.21 44.94 25.88
CA LEU A 121 -2.74 43.92 26.80
C LEU A 121 -3.77 43.67 27.92
N GLN A 122 -3.75 42.44 28.45
CA GLN A 122 -4.58 41.93 29.55
C GLN A 122 -4.53 42.84 30.80
N PRO A 123 -5.42 42.68 31.80
CA PRO A 123 -5.54 43.61 32.94
C PRO A 123 -4.20 43.95 33.60
N GLU A 124 -4.06 45.19 34.08
CA GLU A 124 -2.85 45.79 34.66
C GLU A 124 -2.15 44.87 35.69
N GLN A 125 -2.96 44.13 36.46
CA GLN A 125 -2.49 43.20 37.49
C GLN A 125 -1.74 41.97 36.94
N PHE A 126 -2.11 41.42 35.78
CA PHE A 126 -1.38 40.30 35.16
C PHE A 126 -0.06 40.76 34.53
N CYS A 127 -0.06 41.95 33.91
CA CYS A 127 1.16 42.57 33.41
C CYS A 127 2.18 42.79 34.54
N LYS A 128 1.73 43.20 35.73
CA LYS A 128 2.60 43.34 36.91
C LYS A 128 3.27 42.01 37.31
N SER A 129 2.50 40.92 37.43
CA SER A 129 3.06 39.61 37.77
C SER A 129 4.05 39.09 36.71
N VAL A 130 3.77 39.34 35.42
CA VAL A 130 4.73 39.00 34.34
C VAL A 130 6.05 39.79 34.51
N LEU A 131 5.98 41.08 34.87
CA LEU A 131 7.19 41.87 35.12
C LEU A 131 7.98 41.38 36.33
N GLU A 132 7.30 40.94 37.40
CA GLU A 132 7.95 40.33 38.58
C GLU A 132 8.69 39.04 38.20
N ILE A 133 8.03 38.13 37.45
CA ILE A 133 8.64 36.88 36.97
C ILE A 133 9.85 37.16 36.08
N ILE A 134 9.74 38.11 35.14
CA ILE A 134 10.84 38.47 34.24
C ILE A 134 11.99 39.10 35.03
N GLY A 135 11.68 39.92 36.02
CA GLY A 135 12.67 40.47 36.95
C GLY A 135 13.46 39.37 37.65
N HIS A 136 12.77 38.39 38.25
CA HIS A 136 13.41 37.23 38.87
C HIS A 136 14.20 36.38 37.86
N PHE A 137 13.66 36.18 36.66
CA PHE A 137 14.26 35.38 35.59
C PHE A 137 15.57 35.97 35.04
N PHE A 138 15.65 37.30 34.91
CA PHE A 138 16.90 37.97 34.56
C PHE A 138 17.85 38.08 35.77
N SER A 139 17.33 38.27 36.99
CA SER A 139 18.16 38.37 38.19
C SER A 139 18.86 37.04 38.52
N SER A 140 18.23 35.91 38.21
CA SER A 140 18.84 34.58 38.37
C SER A 140 19.95 34.30 37.36
N ARG A 141 20.17 35.19 36.37
CA ARG A 141 21.23 35.07 35.37
C ARG A 141 22.27 36.15 35.57
N GLY A 142 23.55 35.79 35.75
CA GLY A 142 24.61 36.78 35.96
C GLY A 142 24.75 37.83 34.85
N VAL A 143 24.41 37.47 33.60
CA VAL A 143 24.46 38.35 32.42
C VAL A 143 23.30 38.03 31.47
N VAL A 144 22.73 39.05 30.83
CA VAL A 144 21.67 38.91 29.81
C VAL A 144 22.24 39.21 28.41
N THR A 145 22.08 38.27 27.47
CA THR A 145 22.47 38.46 26.06
C THR A 145 21.37 39.19 25.26
N LYS A 146 21.73 39.74 24.10
CA LYS A 146 20.76 40.37 23.19
C LYS A 146 19.73 39.36 22.71
N SER A 147 20.15 38.16 22.33
CA SER A 147 19.23 37.10 21.93
C SER A 147 18.24 36.74 23.03
N LEU A 148 18.69 36.57 24.27
CA LEU A 148 17.81 36.20 25.38
C LEU A 148 16.73 37.27 25.59
N LEU A 149 17.12 38.54 25.72
CA LEU A 149 16.17 39.64 25.87
C LEU A 149 15.21 39.73 24.68
N HIS A 150 15.71 39.56 23.45
CA HIS A 150 14.90 39.58 22.24
C HIS A 150 13.86 38.46 22.20
N GLN A 151 14.27 37.23 22.48
CA GLN A 151 13.38 36.07 22.44
C GLN A 151 12.38 36.08 23.60
N THR A 152 12.78 36.51 24.79
CA THR A 152 11.89 36.71 25.93
C THR A 152 10.83 37.77 25.62
N LEU A 153 11.21 38.92 25.01
CA LEU A 153 10.25 39.93 24.55
C LEU A 153 9.26 39.38 23.51
N ASN A 154 9.77 38.65 22.50
CA ASN A 154 8.93 38.07 21.46
C ASN A 154 7.95 37.04 22.03
N TYR A 155 8.43 36.15 22.91
CA TYR A 155 7.60 35.16 23.61
C TYR A 155 6.48 35.85 24.38
N SER A 156 6.82 36.78 25.27
CA SER A 156 5.84 37.40 26.16
C SER A 156 4.77 38.16 25.38
N ARG A 157 5.16 39.00 24.42
CA ARG A 157 4.19 39.76 23.60
C ARG A 157 3.28 38.84 22.79
N THR A 158 3.83 37.74 22.27
CA THR A 158 3.02 36.78 21.51
C THR A 158 2.07 36.01 22.42
N PHE A 159 2.48 35.66 23.64
CA PHE A 159 1.62 34.95 24.60
C PHE A 159 0.33 35.73 24.89
N PHE A 160 0.41 37.04 25.08
CA PHE A 160 -0.78 37.88 25.23
C PHE A 160 -1.69 37.88 23.99
N GLY A 161 -1.09 37.97 22.80
CA GLY A 161 -1.84 37.90 21.53
C GLY A 161 -2.52 36.54 21.34
N ALA A 162 -1.83 35.45 21.71
CA ALA A 162 -2.34 34.09 21.63
C ALA A 162 -3.50 33.86 22.61
N LEU A 163 -3.43 34.39 23.84
CA LEU A 163 -4.55 34.35 24.78
C LEU A 163 -5.79 35.02 24.19
N ALA A 164 -5.64 36.20 23.60
CA ALA A 164 -6.74 36.90 22.95
C ALA A 164 -7.30 36.11 21.75
N ALA A 165 -6.43 35.54 20.92
CA ALA A 165 -6.81 34.79 19.72
C ALA A 165 -7.59 33.49 20.03
N LEU A 166 -7.20 32.78 21.10
CA LEU A 166 -7.76 31.46 21.42
C LEU A 166 -8.95 31.51 22.39
N ARG A 167 -9.29 32.68 22.95
CA ARG A 167 -10.30 32.83 24.01
C ARG A 167 -11.66 32.19 23.72
N ASN A 168 -12.13 32.26 22.47
CA ASN A 168 -13.47 31.82 22.07
C ASN A 168 -13.46 30.60 21.15
N THR A 169 -12.33 29.88 21.09
CA THR A 169 -12.23 28.69 20.24
C THR A 169 -13.09 27.55 20.77
N LYS A 170 -13.68 26.77 19.86
CA LYS A 170 -14.29 25.46 20.17
C LYS A 170 -13.41 24.27 19.78
N ALA A 171 -12.20 24.54 19.29
CA ALA A 171 -11.24 23.51 18.98
C ALA A 171 -10.81 22.74 20.24
N LYS A 172 -10.52 21.45 20.08
CA LYS A 172 -10.05 20.57 21.16
C LYS A 172 -8.58 20.21 21.05
N LEU A 173 -7.99 20.46 19.88
CA LEU A 173 -6.61 20.10 19.55
C LEU A 173 -5.89 21.31 18.94
N PHE A 174 -4.68 21.56 19.43
CA PHE A 174 -3.78 22.59 18.96
C PHE A 174 -2.47 21.98 18.47
N VAL A 175 -2.13 22.23 17.21
CA VAL A 175 -1.02 21.60 16.49
C VAL A 175 0.11 22.59 16.28
N VAL A 176 1.33 22.14 16.52
CA VAL A 176 2.53 22.91 16.23
C VAL A 176 3.56 22.05 15.53
N ALA A 177 4.31 22.66 14.62
CA ALA A 177 5.40 21.97 13.94
C ALA A 177 6.79 22.34 14.46
N ASN A 178 6.88 23.30 15.40
CA ASN A 178 8.11 23.75 16.02
C ASN A 178 7.88 23.87 17.54
N ASP A 179 8.80 23.37 18.35
CA ASP A 179 8.63 23.21 19.80
C ASP A 179 9.40 24.25 20.65
N HIS A 180 10.23 25.09 20.02
CA HIS A 180 11.14 26.00 20.71
C HIS A 180 11.04 27.45 20.29
N SER A 181 10.46 27.74 19.11
CA SER A 181 10.36 29.13 18.66
C SER A 181 9.42 29.94 19.57
N PRO A 182 9.78 31.19 19.93
CA PRO A 182 9.03 31.96 20.93
C PRO A 182 7.54 32.06 20.64
N THR A 183 7.18 32.29 19.39
CA THR A 183 5.78 32.42 18.99
C THR A 183 5.04 31.10 19.12
N THR A 184 5.62 30.00 18.67
CA THR A 184 4.95 28.70 18.75
C THR A 184 4.80 28.24 20.19
N VAL A 185 5.84 28.41 21.03
CA VAL A 185 5.75 28.12 22.47
C VAL A 185 4.66 28.97 23.13
N ALA A 186 4.54 30.25 22.79
CA ALA A 186 3.50 31.13 23.30
C ALA A 186 2.08 30.62 22.96
N TYR A 187 1.84 30.23 21.70
CA TYR A 187 0.57 29.66 21.29
C TYR A 187 0.27 28.32 21.97
N THR A 188 1.26 27.43 22.12
CA THR A 188 1.10 26.16 22.83
C THR A 188 0.72 26.38 24.30
N MET A 189 1.38 27.29 25.00
CA MET A 189 1.06 27.58 26.41
C MET A 189 -0.34 28.21 26.55
N ALA A 190 -0.73 29.12 25.65
CA ALA A 190 -2.08 29.68 25.62
C ALA A 190 -3.16 28.63 25.30
N ALA A 191 -2.87 27.68 24.40
CA ALA A 191 -3.76 26.58 24.09
C ALA A 191 -3.98 25.66 25.30
N ARG A 192 -2.91 25.32 26.03
CA ARG A 192 -2.99 24.55 27.29
C ARG A 192 -3.83 25.25 28.35
N PHE A 193 -3.69 26.57 28.47
CA PHE A 193 -4.51 27.37 29.39
C PHE A 193 -6.00 27.25 29.10
N TYR A 194 -6.40 27.23 27.82
CA TYR A 194 -7.78 27.03 27.40
C TYR A 194 -8.22 25.54 27.36
N GLY A 195 -7.38 24.62 27.85
CA GLY A 195 -7.71 23.19 27.92
C GLY A 195 -7.63 22.44 26.59
N LEU A 196 -7.01 23.02 25.56
CA LEU A 196 -6.77 22.31 24.30
C LEU A 196 -5.66 21.27 24.50
N LYS A 197 -5.88 20.07 23.95
CA LYS A 197 -4.81 19.09 23.79
C LYS A 197 -3.78 19.60 22.79
N THR A 198 -2.52 19.24 22.99
CA THR A 198 -1.41 19.73 22.18
C THR A 198 -0.77 18.61 21.38
N LEU A 199 -0.55 18.85 20.08
CA LEU A 199 0.11 17.94 19.16
C LEU A 199 1.38 18.60 18.59
N TYR A 200 2.52 17.92 18.70
CA TYR A 200 3.74 18.27 18.00
C TYR A 200 3.94 17.42 16.75
N VAL A 201 4.15 18.05 15.60
CA VAL A 201 4.50 17.38 14.32
C VAL A 201 5.89 17.84 13.89
N GLN A 202 6.89 16.98 14.08
CA GLN A 202 8.29 17.36 13.90
C GLN A 202 8.60 17.72 12.44
N HIS A 203 9.21 18.90 12.21
CA HIS A 203 9.60 19.36 10.88
C HIS A 203 11.08 19.07 10.51
N ALA A 204 11.98 19.01 11.50
CA ALA A 204 13.43 18.89 11.32
C ALA A 204 14.08 18.02 12.40
N GLU A 205 15.30 17.55 12.16
CA GLU A 205 16.10 16.80 13.14
C GLU A 205 16.35 17.64 14.40
N VAL A 206 16.47 16.94 15.53
CA VAL A 206 16.57 17.53 16.86
C VAL A 206 17.97 17.34 17.43
N THR A 207 18.35 18.19 18.38
CA THR A 207 19.64 18.13 19.08
C THR A 207 19.41 18.22 20.59
N ALA A 208 20.43 17.89 21.40
CA ALA A 208 20.32 17.87 22.86
C ALA A 208 19.98 19.23 23.51
N ILE A 209 20.12 20.34 22.77
CA ILE A 209 19.80 21.70 23.25
C ILE A 209 18.28 22.03 23.17
N PHE A 210 17.48 21.17 22.55
CA PHE A 210 16.04 21.39 22.38
C PHE A 210 15.30 21.25 23.72
N PRO A 211 14.14 21.91 23.88
CA PRO A 211 13.33 21.75 25.09
C PRO A 211 12.75 20.34 25.18
N ARG A 212 12.38 19.93 26.41
CA ARG A 212 11.68 18.66 26.64
C ARG A 212 10.37 18.61 25.85
N ASN A 213 10.09 17.45 25.24
CA ASN A 213 8.81 17.16 24.62
C ASN A 213 7.75 16.80 25.69
N ASP A 214 6.87 17.75 26.00
CA ASP A 214 5.82 17.68 27.02
C ASP A 214 4.40 17.83 26.42
N PHE A 215 4.26 17.53 25.12
CA PHE A 215 3.01 17.57 24.39
C PHE A 215 2.12 16.38 24.77
N ASP A 216 0.80 16.51 24.60
CA ASP A 216 -0.13 15.38 24.80
C ASP A 216 0.07 14.30 23.72
N PHE A 217 0.40 14.75 22.51
CA PHE A 217 0.66 13.91 21.34
C PHE A 217 1.89 14.39 20.57
N SER A 218 2.67 13.46 20.02
CA SER A 218 3.84 13.78 19.18
C SER A 218 3.97 12.86 17.97
N ILE A 219 4.06 13.42 16.77
CA ILE A 219 4.46 12.72 15.55
C ILE A 219 5.92 13.09 15.27
N PHE A 220 6.81 12.13 15.51
CA PHE A 220 8.23 12.26 15.22
C PHE A 220 8.53 11.84 13.78
N ARG A 221 9.55 12.46 13.20
CA ARG A 221 10.03 12.12 11.86
C ARG A 221 10.72 10.76 11.82
N ASN A 222 11.30 10.32 12.92
CA ASN A 222 12.06 9.07 13.01
C ASN A 222 12.29 8.65 14.47
N GLN A 223 12.73 7.40 14.68
CA GLN A 223 12.95 6.82 16.00
C GLN A 223 14.18 7.44 16.70
N ALA A 224 15.20 7.83 15.95
CA ALA A 224 16.37 8.53 16.47
C ALA A 224 15.97 9.84 17.18
N SER A 225 15.08 10.63 16.59
CA SER A 225 14.53 11.85 17.18
C SER A 225 13.74 11.58 18.45
N ARG A 226 12.90 10.53 18.45
CA ARG A 226 12.16 10.10 19.65
C ARG A 226 13.12 9.73 20.78
N ASN A 227 14.19 8.98 20.48
CA ASN A 227 15.19 8.59 21.47
C ASN A 227 15.91 9.80 22.05
N LEU A 228 16.32 10.77 21.21
CA LEU A 228 16.94 11.99 21.70
C LEU A 228 16.04 12.79 22.63
N TYR A 229 14.74 12.91 22.30
CA TYR A 229 13.82 13.57 23.24
C TYR A 229 13.66 12.82 24.56
N ARG A 230 13.76 11.47 24.58
CA ARG A 230 13.76 10.69 25.83
C ARG A 230 15.00 10.95 26.67
N GLU A 231 16.14 11.17 26.04
CA GLU A 231 17.39 11.56 26.72
C GLU A 231 17.28 12.97 27.32
N ILE A 232 16.66 13.91 26.60
CA ILE A 232 16.38 15.27 27.11
C ILE A 232 15.41 15.22 28.30
N GLY A 233 14.42 14.33 28.28
CA GLY A 233 13.53 14.08 29.42
C GLY A 233 12.37 13.12 29.14
N PRO A 234 11.60 12.73 30.16
CA PRO A 234 10.53 11.75 29.99
C PRO A 234 9.46 12.23 29.01
N LEU A 235 9.11 11.39 28.02
CA LEU A 235 7.97 11.62 27.14
C LEU A 235 6.66 11.38 27.90
N THR A 236 5.87 12.42 28.10
CA THR A 236 4.61 12.34 28.88
C THR A 236 3.38 12.05 28.04
N GLY A 237 3.43 12.35 26.74
CA GLY A 237 2.34 12.14 25.79
C GLY A 237 2.48 10.87 24.98
N SER A 238 1.41 10.52 24.26
CA SER A 238 1.45 9.46 23.25
C SER A 238 2.28 9.92 22.06
N SER A 239 3.05 9.03 21.44
CA SER A 239 3.84 9.40 20.26
C SER A 239 3.84 8.33 19.19
N ILE A 240 4.15 8.73 17.96
CA ILE A 240 4.27 7.85 16.79
C ILE A 240 5.40 8.35 15.86
N CYS A 241 6.05 7.46 15.14
CA CYS A 241 7.09 7.79 14.15
C CYS A 241 6.51 7.51 12.77
N LEU A 242 6.32 8.56 11.96
CA LEU A 242 5.71 8.43 10.63
C LEU A 242 6.54 9.19 9.59
N SER A 243 6.59 8.63 8.38
CA SER A 243 7.19 9.30 7.22
C SER A 243 6.14 10.12 6.48
N ARG A 244 6.58 11.26 5.92
CA ARG A 244 5.81 12.01 4.92
C ARG A 244 5.66 11.27 3.61
N ILE A 245 6.61 10.39 3.28
CA ILE A 245 6.64 9.62 2.05
C ILE A 245 5.88 8.31 2.30
N SER A 246 4.84 8.06 1.52
CA SER A 246 4.00 6.85 1.62
C SER A 246 4.68 5.60 1.07
N ASP A 247 5.63 5.78 0.14
CA ASP A 247 6.27 4.69 -0.57
C ASP A 247 7.30 4.00 0.32
N GLY A 248 7.12 2.69 0.49
CA GLY A 248 8.04 1.84 1.24
C GLY A 248 9.38 1.71 0.52
N LEU A 249 10.47 1.94 1.25
CA LEU A 249 11.82 1.59 0.81
C LEU A 249 12.07 0.12 1.16
N THR A 250 12.40 -0.69 0.14
CA THR A 250 12.69 -2.12 0.34
C THR A 250 14.16 -2.34 0.67
N THR A 251 14.41 -3.14 1.70
CA THR A 251 15.75 -3.46 2.22
C THR A 251 16.61 -4.18 1.17
N ASP A 252 16.00 -5.06 0.37
CA ASP A 252 16.67 -5.81 -0.71
C ASP A 252 17.28 -4.91 -1.78
N LYS A 253 16.59 -3.82 -2.17
CA LYS A 253 17.11 -2.88 -3.18
C LYS A 253 18.33 -2.14 -2.66
N ILE A 254 18.28 -1.70 -1.40
CA ILE A 254 19.40 -1.03 -0.73
C ILE A 254 20.59 -1.99 -0.63
N LYS A 255 20.34 -3.25 -0.25
CA LYS A 255 21.35 -4.31 -0.16
C LYS A 255 22.04 -4.56 -1.50
N ALA A 256 21.25 -4.79 -2.55
CA ALA A 256 21.75 -5.05 -3.89
C ALA A 256 22.56 -3.87 -4.45
N SER A 257 22.07 -2.65 -4.29
CA SER A 257 22.77 -1.42 -4.69
C SER A 257 24.13 -1.29 -4.01
N ARG A 258 24.17 -1.42 -2.68
CA ARG A 258 25.42 -1.31 -1.89
C ARG A 258 26.39 -2.42 -2.25
N GLN A 259 25.94 -3.66 -2.41
CA GLN A 259 26.79 -4.78 -2.82
C GLN A 259 27.34 -4.58 -4.24
N GLY A 260 26.52 -4.06 -5.16
CA GLY A 260 26.95 -3.68 -6.51
C GLY A 260 28.06 -2.62 -6.47
N LEU A 261 27.94 -1.61 -5.62
CA LEU A 261 28.96 -0.58 -5.44
C LEU A 261 30.26 -1.13 -4.82
N ARG A 262 30.16 -1.98 -3.79
CA ARG A 262 31.34 -2.60 -3.15
C ARG A 262 32.14 -3.48 -4.12
N ASN A 263 31.42 -4.18 -5.00
CA ASN A 263 32.02 -5.05 -6.01
C ASN A 263 32.39 -4.31 -7.30
N SER A 264 32.04 -3.02 -7.41
CA SER A 264 32.30 -2.25 -8.61
C SER A 264 33.81 -2.07 -8.82
N PRO A 265 34.34 -2.44 -10.00
CA PRO A 265 35.73 -2.20 -10.32
C PRO A 265 36.02 -0.71 -10.53
N SER A 266 35.00 0.08 -10.88
CA SER A 266 35.14 1.45 -11.34
C SER A 266 33.94 2.36 -11.00
N PRO A 267 33.62 2.59 -9.72
CA PRO A 267 32.46 3.38 -9.32
C PRO A 267 32.64 4.90 -9.57
N SER A 268 31.52 5.62 -9.64
CA SER A 268 31.48 7.08 -9.61
C SER A 268 31.49 7.60 -8.16
N VAL A 269 32.10 8.77 -7.96
CA VAL A 269 32.12 9.49 -6.67
C VAL A 269 31.41 10.83 -6.80
N VAL A 270 30.59 11.16 -5.82
CA VAL A 270 29.94 12.48 -5.71
C VAL A 270 30.26 13.09 -4.35
N ILE A 271 30.73 14.33 -4.34
CA ILE A 271 31.05 15.07 -3.11
C ILE A 271 29.89 16.00 -2.75
N TYR A 272 29.45 15.91 -1.49
CA TYR A 272 28.34 16.66 -0.92
C TYR A 272 28.85 17.58 0.22
N PRO A 273 29.39 18.76 -0.11
CA PRO A 273 29.85 19.71 0.89
C PRO A 273 28.69 20.28 1.73
N SER A 274 28.99 20.70 2.96
CA SER A 274 28.03 21.42 3.82
C SER A 274 27.86 22.88 3.39
N SER A 275 27.03 23.65 4.10
CA SER A 275 26.87 25.10 3.86
C SER A 275 28.13 25.91 4.20
N VAL A 276 29.07 25.36 4.97
CA VAL A 276 30.29 26.04 5.47
C VAL A 276 31.55 25.38 4.90
N LEU A 277 31.55 25.13 3.59
CA LEU A 277 32.66 24.49 2.88
C LEU A 277 33.97 25.29 2.98
N LEU A 278 35.08 24.57 3.23
CA LEU A 278 36.46 25.04 3.09
C LEU A 278 37.02 24.70 1.69
N PRO A 279 37.09 25.66 0.74
CA PRO A 279 37.43 25.37 -0.66
C PRO A 279 38.81 24.74 -0.86
N GLU A 280 39.80 25.14 -0.05
CA GLU A 280 41.16 24.60 -0.12
C GLU A 280 41.19 23.10 0.23
N LYS A 281 40.36 22.67 1.19
CA LYS A 281 40.26 21.26 1.59
C LYS A 281 39.59 20.43 0.50
N LEU A 282 38.53 20.96 -0.11
CA LEU A 282 37.90 20.34 -1.27
C LEU A 282 38.88 20.18 -2.45
N LYS A 283 39.70 21.20 -2.72
CA LYS A 283 40.72 21.16 -3.79
C LYS A 283 41.72 20.02 -3.58
N VAL A 284 42.19 19.83 -2.34
CA VAL A 284 43.11 18.73 -2.00
C VAL A 284 42.41 17.37 -2.17
N LEU A 285 41.17 17.23 -1.70
CA LEU A 285 40.38 16.01 -1.86
C LEU A 285 40.19 15.64 -3.34
N LEU A 286 39.78 16.60 -4.18
CA LEU A 286 39.60 16.40 -5.62
C LEU A 286 40.89 15.96 -6.30
N SER A 287 42.03 16.59 -5.96
CA SER A 287 43.33 16.19 -6.49
C SER A 287 43.70 14.74 -6.13
N ARG A 288 43.37 14.30 -4.90
CA ARG A 288 43.64 12.92 -4.46
C ARG A 288 42.73 11.90 -5.14
N LEU A 289 41.45 12.18 -5.26
CA LEU A 289 40.48 11.30 -5.91
C LEU A 289 40.77 11.15 -7.41
N ARG A 290 41.16 12.22 -8.12
CA ARG A 290 41.56 12.16 -9.54
C ARG A 290 42.78 11.27 -9.79
N ASN A 291 43.63 11.09 -8.79
CA ASN A 291 44.79 10.20 -8.87
C ASN A 291 44.45 8.75 -8.47
N ASN A 292 43.19 8.43 -8.16
CA ASN A 292 42.74 7.06 -7.91
C ASN A 292 42.37 6.40 -9.25
N GLY A 293 43.22 5.47 -9.72
CA GLY A 293 43.03 4.77 -11.00
C GLY A 293 41.85 3.80 -11.06
N TYR A 294 41.08 3.67 -9.97
CA TYR A 294 39.88 2.83 -9.90
C TYR A 294 38.57 3.63 -9.97
N LEU A 295 38.59 4.94 -10.18
CA LEU A 295 37.37 5.77 -10.26
C LEU A 295 37.09 6.17 -11.71
N THR A 296 35.81 6.16 -12.11
CA THR A 296 35.38 6.55 -13.47
C THR A 296 35.02 8.02 -13.58
N ASP A 297 34.41 8.58 -12.53
CA ASP A 297 33.84 9.93 -12.56
C ASP A 297 33.81 10.55 -11.16
N ILE A 298 34.02 11.87 -11.08
CA ILE A 298 34.03 12.65 -9.83
C ILE A 298 33.22 13.93 -10.02
N LYS A 299 32.10 14.03 -9.30
CA LYS A 299 31.17 15.17 -9.34
C LYS A 299 31.04 15.85 -7.98
N VAL A 300 30.55 17.09 -7.98
CA VAL A 300 30.23 17.84 -6.75
C VAL A 300 28.80 18.35 -6.81
N LYS A 301 28.01 18.08 -5.76
CA LYS A 301 26.68 18.67 -5.56
C LYS A 301 26.75 19.73 -4.45
N PRO A 302 26.87 21.02 -4.77
CA PRO A 302 26.97 22.07 -3.75
C PRO A 302 25.71 22.15 -2.89
N HIS A 303 25.88 22.53 -1.61
CA HIS A 303 24.76 22.81 -0.73
C HIS A 303 23.92 23.99 -1.28
N PRO A 304 22.57 23.95 -1.24
CA PRO A 304 21.72 25.02 -1.76
C PRO A 304 22.02 26.40 -1.15
N ALA A 305 22.33 26.43 0.15
CA ALA A 305 22.67 27.65 0.89
C ALA A 305 24.14 28.11 0.73
N PHE A 306 24.97 27.39 -0.04
CA PHE A 306 26.35 27.81 -0.27
C PHE A 306 26.39 28.97 -1.29
N GLY A 307 26.54 30.19 -0.78
CA GLY A 307 26.43 31.43 -1.57
C GLY A 307 27.59 31.70 -2.54
N LYS A 308 28.71 30.97 -2.46
CA LYS A 308 29.93 31.24 -3.24
C LYS A 308 30.18 30.20 -4.36
N ARG A 309 29.15 29.87 -5.15
CA ARG A 309 29.23 28.83 -6.21
C ARG A 309 30.36 29.04 -7.23
N ASN A 310 30.71 30.30 -7.54
CA ASN A 310 31.78 30.63 -8.49
C ASN A 310 33.15 30.05 -8.09
N ILE A 311 33.40 29.86 -6.79
CA ILE A 311 34.64 29.25 -6.30
C ILE A 311 34.75 27.78 -6.72
N LEU A 312 33.62 27.06 -6.83
CA LEU A 312 33.58 25.65 -7.21
C LEU A 312 33.84 25.46 -8.70
N THR A 313 33.35 26.37 -9.54
CA THR A 313 33.61 26.37 -10.99
C THR A 313 35.12 26.47 -11.29
N ALA A 314 35.87 27.20 -10.45
CA ALA A 314 37.33 27.33 -10.59
C ALA A 314 38.12 26.05 -10.27
N LEU A 315 37.50 25.02 -9.67
CA LEU A 315 38.14 23.74 -9.33
C LEU A 315 38.12 22.71 -10.49
N ASN A 316 37.58 23.11 -11.65
CA ASN A 316 37.46 22.29 -12.86
C ASN A 316 36.78 20.93 -12.59
N VAL A 317 35.63 20.95 -11.90
CA VAL A 317 34.87 19.75 -11.53
C VAL A 317 33.43 19.86 -11.99
N ASP A 318 32.83 18.73 -12.36
CA ASP A 318 31.45 18.66 -12.81
C ASP A 318 30.50 18.94 -11.65
N LEU A 319 29.75 20.05 -11.76
CA LEU A 319 28.75 20.46 -10.79
C LEU A 319 27.38 19.92 -11.19
N ILE A 320 26.72 19.25 -10.24
CA ILE A 320 25.35 18.76 -10.41
C ILE A 320 24.41 19.45 -9.44
N ASN A 321 23.14 19.61 -9.83
CA ASN A 321 22.14 20.27 -9.00
C ASN A 321 21.28 19.27 -8.21
N GLU A 322 21.20 18.02 -8.65
CA GLU A 322 20.36 16.97 -8.09
C GLU A 322 21.19 15.75 -7.67
N ILE A 323 20.64 14.92 -6.79
CA ILE A 323 21.25 13.64 -6.43
C ILE A 323 21.11 12.72 -7.65
N PRO A 324 22.18 12.06 -8.12
CA PRO A 324 22.05 11.16 -9.25
C PRO A 324 21.12 9.99 -8.98
N ASN A 325 20.30 9.63 -9.97
CA ASN A 325 19.38 8.48 -9.92
C ASN A 325 20.06 7.11 -10.09
N HIS A 326 21.38 7.04 -9.96
CA HIS A 326 22.16 5.81 -10.00
C HIS A 326 22.99 5.65 -8.73
N PRO A 327 23.25 4.40 -8.28
CA PRO A 327 24.14 4.14 -7.14
C PRO A 327 25.53 4.74 -7.38
N HIS A 328 26.08 5.42 -6.37
CA HIS A 328 27.41 6.00 -6.38
C HIS A 328 28.03 6.01 -4.98
N ILE A 329 29.32 6.34 -4.90
CA ILE A 329 30.00 6.62 -3.62
C ILE A 329 29.80 8.10 -3.29
N ALA A 330 29.34 8.40 -2.09
CA ALA A 330 29.16 9.75 -1.61
C ALA A 330 30.21 10.11 -0.56
N ILE A 331 30.89 11.24 -0.72
CA ILE A 331 31.76 11.83 0.31
C ILE A 331 31.11 13.12 0.78
N CYS A 332 30.72 13.18 2.06
CA CYS A 332 29.94 14.26 2.64
C CYS A 332 30.78 15.05 3.66
N GLY A 333 30.55 16.36 3.76
CA GLY A 333 30.91 17.12 4.97
C GLY A 333 29.91 16.86 6.10
N ASN A 334 29.87 17.75 7.10
CA ASN A 334 28.83 17.73 8.14
C ASN A 334 27.47 18.15 7.54
N SER A 335 26.70 17.17 7.04
CA SER A 335 25.44 17.39 6.32
C SER A 335 24.42 16.31 6.61
N SER A 336 23.15 16.70 6.75
CA SER A 336 22.02 15.78 6.95
C SER A 336 21.65 14.99 5.68
N VAL A 337 22.18 15.36 4.50
CA VAL A 337 21.93 14.66 3.22
C VAL A 337 22.36 13.19 3.25
N VAL A 338 23.23 12.81 4.21
CA VAL A 338 23.66 11.42 4.43
C VAL A 338 22.48 10.45 4.46
N ILE A 339 21.41 10.76 5.20
CA ILE A 339 20.25 9.87 5.32
C ILE A 339 19.55 9.67 3.97
N GLU A 340 19.40 10.74 3.18
CA GLU A 340 18.82 10.66 1.82
C GLU A 340 19.68 9.80 0.89
N LEU A 341 21.02 9.92 0.99
CA LEU A 341 21.94 9.13 0.18
C LEU A 341 21.95 7.65 0.57
N LEU A 342 21.88 7.35 1.86
CA LEU A 342 21.75 5.97 2.35
C LEU A 342 20.42 5.34 1.92
N ALA A 343 19.32 6.12 1.92
CA ALA A 343 18.02 5.68 1.42
C ALA A 343 18.05 5.29 -0.07
N CYS A 344 18.88 5.97 -0.87
CA CYS A 344 19.12 5.63 -2.27
C CYS A 344 20.07 4.43 -2.49
N GLY A 345 20.57 3.80 -1.41
CA GLY A 345 21.47 2.66 -1.50
C GLY A 345 22.92 3.02 -1.86
N ASN A 346 23.34 4.26 -1.64
CA ASN A 346 24.73 4.70 -1.84
C ASN A 346 25.65 4.21 -0.70
N LEU A 347 26.96 4.19 -0.97
CA LEU A 347 27.99 4.08 0.07
C LEU A 347 28.39 5.50 0.49
N VAL A 348 28.27 5.83 1.78
CA VAL A 348 28.48 7.21 2.27
C VAL A 348 29.66 7.25 3.24
N TYR A 349 30.56 8.19 2.98
CA TYR A 349 31.71 8.51 3.80
C TYR A 349 31.64 9.97 4.25
N GLN A 350 31.99 10.25 5.51
CA GLN A 350 32.05 11.62 6.03
C GLN A 350 33.49 12.11 6.18
N ASP A 351 33.83 13.20 5.49
CA ASP A 351 35.09 13.94 5.62
C ASP A 351 34.85 15.23 6.40
N PHE A 352 35.08 15.17 7.71
CA PHE A 352 34.92 16.31 8.62
C PHE A 352 35.93 17.44 8.35
N SER A 353 36.97 17.21 7.55
CA SER A 353 37.92 18.27 7.20
C SER A 353 37.38 19.26 6.14
N LEU A 354 36.22 18.96 5.53
CA LEU A 354 35.61 19.80 4.49
C LEU A 354 34.94 21.07 5.02
N ASP A 355 34.67 21.17 6.32
CA ASP A 355 34.07 22.33 6.95
C ASP A 355 34.64 22.60 8.35
N SER A 356 34.18 23.68 8.99
CA SER A 356 34.61 24.09 10.34
C SER A 356 33.59 23.74 11.43
N ILE A 357 32.71 22.77 11.16
CA ILE A 357 31.71 22.29 12.12
C ILE A 357 32.35 21.19 12.98
N SER A 358 31.92 21.05 14.23
CA SER A 358 32.37 19.96 15.11
C SER A 358 32.27 18.59 14.43
N ASP A 359 33.30 17.76 14.61
CA ASP A 359 33.34 16.39 14.10
C ASP A 359 32.05 15.64 14.46
N ASP A 360 31.52 14.91 13.48
CA ASP A 360 30.32 14.09 13.59
C ASP A 360 29.13 14.81 14.25
N TYR A 361 28.84 16.04 13.82
CA TYR A 361 27.79 16.88 14.39
C TYR A 361 26.41 16.19 14.50
N TYR A 362 26.11 15.25 13.59
CA TYR A 362 24.86 14.49 13.58
C TYR A 362 24.97 13.08 14.23
N GLY A 363 26.19 12.64 14.58
CA GLY A 363 26.47 11.34 15.17
C GLY A 363 26.30 10.16 14.20
N PHE A 364 26.41 10.38 12.89
CA PHE A 364 26.18 9.32 11.89
C PHE A 364 27.32 8.31 11.82
N VAL A 365 28.56 8.75 12.06
CA VAL A 365 29.72 7.84 12.11
C VAL A 365 29.71 7.07 13.42
N GLU A 366 29.50 7.75 14.56
CA GLU A 366 29.42 7.12 15.88
C GLU A 366 28.34 6.03 15.94
N LYS A 367 27.21 6.25 15.27
CA LYS A 367 26.09 5.30 15.19
C LYS A 367 26.26 4.24 14.08
N GLY A 368 27.40 4.21 13.40
CA GLY A 368 27.71 3.21 12.36
C GLY A 368 26.84 3.31 11.11
N LEU A 369 26.32 4.49 10.75
CA LEU A 369 25.52 4.68 9.52
C LEU A 369 26.38 5.00 8.30
N ALA A 370 27.43 5.80 8.52
CA ALA A 370 28.38 6.22 7.52
C ALA A 370 29.80 5.97 8.03
N ASP A 371 30.74 5.78 7.10
CA ASP A 371 32.13 5.57 7.45
C ASP A 371 32.87 6.91 7.56
N ARG A 372 33.83 7.02 8.50
CA ARG A 372 34.75 8.16 8.51
C ARG A 372 35.66 8.09 7.29
N PHE A 373 35.66 9.15 6.48
CA PHE A 373 36.59 9.28 5.38
C PHE A 373 37.98 9.68 5.87
N SER A 374 39.02 9.08 5.31
CA SER A 374 40.39 9.49 5.54
C SER A 374 41.06 9.76 4.21
N ILE A 375 41.66 10.94 4.06
CA ILE A 375 42.34 11.30 2.82
C ILE A 375 43.50 10.35 2.47
N ASN A 376 44.04 9.66 3.47
CA ASN A 376 45.12 8.68 3.28
C ASN A 376 44.65 7.40 2.58
N THR A 377 43.37 7.05 2.66
CA THR A 377 42.80 5.85 2.00
C THR A 377 42.35 6.14 0.56
N CYS A 378 42.45 7.38 0.08
CA CYS A 378 42.05 7.80 -1.27
C CYS A 378 42.72 7.03 -2.41
N ARG A 379 43.89 6.41 -2.18
CA ARG A 379 44.62 5.62 -3.20
C ARG A 379 44.17 4.17 -3.30
N GLU A 380 43.37 3.71 -2.34
CA GLU A 380 42.86 2.35 -2.29
C GLU A 380 41.43 2.27 -2.83
N LYS A 381 40.92 1.05 -3.01
CA LYS A 381 39.48 0.79 -3.15
C LYS A 381 38.79 0.92 -1.80
N PHE A 382 38.76 2.12 -1.22
CA PHE A 382 38.24 2.35 0.14
C PHE A 382 36.76 1.92 0.30
N TRP A 383 36.02 1.82 -0.80
CA TRP A 383 34.63 1.35 -0.85
C TRP A 383 34.44 -0.17 -0.78
N SER A 384 35.50 -0.97 -0.93
CA SER A 384 35.37 -2.43 -0.92
C SER A 384 35.28 -3.01 0.51
N LYS A 385 35.56 -2.20 1.53
CA LYS A 385 35.51 -2.58 2.94
C LYS A 385 34.14 -2.22 3.53
N GLY A 386 33.69 -2.95 4.55
CA GLY A 386 32.67 -2.43 5.45
C GLY A 386 31.86 -3.48 6.18
N GLU A 387 30.95 -2.99 7.01
CA GLU A 387 30.32 -3.71 8.12
C GLU A 387 29.22 -4.72 7.73
N GLU A 388 28.78 -5.47 8.74
CA GLU A 388 27.65 -6.38 8.69
C GLU A 388 26.35 -5.62 8.36
N PHE A 389 25.68 -6.03 7.28
CA PHE A 389 24.53 -5.31 6.74
C PHE A 389 23.33 -5.23 7.69
N GLU A 390 23.10 -6.28 8.50
CA GLU A 390 21.91 -6.36 9.36
C GLU A 390 21.95 -5.35 10.52
N GLY A 391 23.10 -5.22 11.20
CA GLY A 391 23.27 -4.20 12.24
C GLY A 391 23.16 -2.78 11.70
N TRP A 392 23.78 -2.54 10.54
CA TRP A 392 23.68 -1.27 9.82
C TRP A 392 22.24 -0.91 9.44
N LEU A 393 21.44 -1.89 8.99
CA LEU A 393 20.06 -1.69 8.57
C LEU A 393 19.14 -1.31 9.74
N VAL A 394 19.35 -1.90 10.92
CA VAL A 394 18.61 -1.53 12.14
C VAL A 394 18.86 -0.06 12.47
N ASN A 395 20.13 0.37 12.47
CA ASN A 395 20.49 1.76 12.72
C ASN A 395 19.90 2.71 11.67
N LEU A 396 19.89 2.31 10.39
CA LEU A 396 19.28 3.13 9.34
C LEU A 396 17.76 3.22 9.49
N GLY A 397 17.12 2.13 9.92
CA GLY A 397 15.68 2.08 10.20
C GLY A 397 15.24 3.12 11.22
N ASP A 398 16.11 3.46 12.18
CA ASP A 398 15.84 4.49 13.18
C ASP A 398 15.73 5.91 12.59
N TYR A 399 16.25 6.14 11.38
CA TYR A 399 16.22 7.44 10.68
C TYR A 399 15.22 7.46 9.52
N LEU A 400 14.83 6.29 9.00
CA LEU A 400 13.95 6.14 7.84
C LEU A 400 12.67 5.37 8.20
N PRO A 401 11.59 6.03 8.65
CA PRO A 401 10.35 5.32 9.01
C PRO A 401 9.63 4.65 7.83
N ASN A 402 9.99 5.00 6.60
CA ASN A 402 9.46 4.33 5.41
C ASN A 402 10.31 3.13 4.97
N LEU A 403 11.42 2.83 5.66
CA LEU A 403 12.17 1.59 5.47
C LEU A 403 11.38 0.42 6.07
N ASP A 404 11.19 -0.65 5.31
CA ASP A 404 10.42 -1.84 5.72
C ASP A 404 11.17 -2.69 6.75
N THR A 405 11.30 -2.15 7.96
CA THR A 405 11.74 -2.87 9.15
C THR A 405 10.53 -3.26 9.99
N ALA A 406 10.64 -4.32 10.80
CA ALA A 406 9.54 -4.74 11.67
C ALA A 406 9.06 -3.60 12.59
N PHE A 407 9.99 -2.82 13.15
CA PHE A 407 9.64 -1.71 14.03
C PHE A 407 8.86 -0.61 13.30
N ASN A 408 9.36 -0.15 12.15
CA ASN A 408 8.73 0.91 11.37
C ASN A 408 7.34 0.49 10.86
N SER A 409 7.23 -0.76 10.43
CA SER A 409 5.97 -1.32 9.97
C SER A 409 4.95 -1.42 11.13
N ILE A 410 5.37 -1.76 12.35
CA ILE A 410 4.50 -1.71 13.55
C ILE A 410 4.07 -0.26 13.86
N GLU A 411 4.96 0.72 13.76
CA GLU A 411 4.60 2.13 13.96
C GLU A 411 3.54 2.58 12.94
N LYS A 412 3.70 2.19 11.67
CA LYS A 412 2.71 2.46 10.61
C LYS A 412 1.34 1.83 10.92
N GLU A 413 1.31 0.60 11.41
CA GLU A 413 0.06 -0.05 11.83
C GLU A 413 -0.60 0.63 13.05
N ARG A 414 0.18 1.31 13.90
CA ARG A 414 -0.36 2.04 15.06
C ARG A 414 -1.03 3.36 14.68
N GLU A 415 -0.90 3.80 13.43
CA GLU A 415 -1.39 5.09 12.95
C GLU A 415 -2.87 5.35 13.26
N GLY A 416 -3.76 4.44 12.87
CA GLY A 416 -5.20 4.60 13.08
C GLY A 416 -5.56 4.68 14.57
N LEU A 417 -4.90 3.85 15.39
CA LEU A 417 -5.05 3.86 16.85
C LEU A 417 -4.54 5.20 17.45
N PHE A 418 -3.40 5.70 17.00
CA PHE A 418 -2.84 6.97 17.45
C PHE A 418 -3.78 8.15 17.13
N LEU A 419 -4.27 8.24 15.89
CA LEU A 419 -5.19 9.31 15.47
C LEU A 419 -6.52 9.25 16.23
N ARG A 420 -7.02 8.05 16.47
CA ARG A 420 -8.25 7.86 17.24
C ARG A 420 -8.08 8.37 18.67
N ASN A 421 -7.02 7.96 19.37
CA ASN A 421 -6.71 8.41 20.73
C ASN A 421 -6.49 9.93 20.79
N MET A 422 -5.97 10.52 19.71
CA MET A 422 -5.76 11.96 19.59
C MET A 422 -7.08 12.73 19.42
N LEU A 423 -8.04 12.19 18.67
CA LEU A 423 -9.30 12.89 18.33
C LEU A 423 -10.44 12.63 19.31
N PHE A 424 -10.47 11.46 19.97
CA PHE A 424 -11.54 11.04 20.86
C PHE A 424 -10.96 10.70 22.24
N SER A 425 -11.26 11.53 23.24
CA SER A 425 -10.70 11.40 24.60
C SER A 425 -11.76 11.23 25.70
N SER A 426 -12.98 10.82 25.37
CA SER A 426 -14.07 10.67 26.35
C SER A 426 -14.27 9.21 26.76
N GLN A 427 -14.48 8.97 28.07
CA GLN A 427 -14.92 7.71 28.73
C GLN A 427 -16.22 7.08 28.19
N LEU A 428 -16.77 7.56 27.07
CA LEU A 428 -18.03 7.09 26.46
C LEU A 428 -17.80 6.15 25.26
N VAL A 429 -16.58 5.64 25.05
CA VAL A 429 -16.22 4.81 23.89
C VAL A 429 -15.42 3.55 24.29
N ASP A 430 -15.65 3.00 25.49
CA ASP A 430 -14.88 1.87 26.01
C ASP A 430 -14.94 0.61 25.11
N GLU A 431 -16.07 0.30 24.49
CA GLU A 431 -16.18 -0.90 23.63
C GLU A 431 -15.45 -0.76 22.28
N LEU A 432 -15.52 0.44 21.70
CA LEU A 432 -15.03 0.73 20.34
C LEU A 432 -13.53 1.08 20.36
N ASP A 433 -13.03 1.62 21.49
CA ASP A 433 -11.60 1.81 21.76
C ASP A 433 -10.90 0.48 22.05
N ASN A 434 -11.63 -0.48 22.65
CA ASN A 434 -11.15 -1.85 22.80
C ASN A 434 -11.00 -2.57 21.45
N GLU A 435 -11.87 -2.32 20.47
CA GLU A 435 -11.80 -3.00 19.17
C GLU A 435 -10.60 -2.55 18.32
N VAL A 436 -10.38 -1.24 18.14
CA VAL A 436 -9.24 -0.73 17.34
C VAL A 436 -7.91 -1.12 17.98
N SER A 437 -7.81 -1.03 19.31
CA SER A 437 -6.61 -1.46 20.04
C SER A 437 -6.35 -2.96 19.85
N ARG A 438 -7.40 -3.78 19.97
CA ARG A 438 -7.34 -5.23 19.78
C ARG A 438 -6.96 -5.61 18.36
N GLU A 439 -7.48 -4.93 17.34
CA GLU A 439 -7.10 -5.13 15.94
C GLU A 439 -5.62 -4.82 15.71
N PHE A 440 -5.13 -3.70 16.26
CA PHE A 440 -3.71 -3.35 16.19
C PHE A 440 -2.82 -4.43 16.84
N TYR A 441 -3.13 -4.85 18.07
CA TYR A 441 -2.33 -5.88 18.75
C TYR A 441 -2.40 -7.24 18.04
N PHE A 442 -3.57 -7.61 17.49
CA PHE A 442 -3.70 -8.80 16.67
C PHE A 442 -2.85 -8.72 15.40
N CYS A 443 -2.89 -7.61 14.66
CA CYS A 443 -2.03 -7.37 13.49
C CYS A 443 -0.55 -7.51 13.86
N ARG A 444 -0.15 -6.80 14.94
CA ARG A 444 1.21 -6.76 15.46
C ARG A 444 1.72 -8.18 15.74
N ASP A 445 0.95 -8.96 16.49
CA ASP A 445 1.39 -10.28 16.92
C ASP A 445 1.32 -11.30 15.78
N LEU A 446 0.31 -11.20 14.92
CA LEU A 446 0.15 -12.07 13.75
C LEU A 446 1.33 -11.92 12.76
N PHE A 447 1.70 -10.69 12.40
CA PHE A 447 2.66 -10.44 11.32
C PHE A 447 4.09 -10.19 11.79
N TYR A 448 4.30 -9.68 13.01
CA TYR A 448 5.63 -9.27 13.49
C TYR A 448 6.13 -10.12 14.66
N PHE A 449 5.24 -10.76 15.42
CA PHE A 449 5.60 -11.73 16.48
C PHE A 449 5.06 -13.15 16.18
N THR A 450 4.98 -13.50 14.90
CA THR A 450 4.27 -14.67 14.39
C THR A 450 4.60 -15.98 15.11
N ASN A 451 5.87 -16.27 15.40
CA ASN A 451 6.24 -17.54 16.03
C ASN A 451 5.69 -17.64 17.47
N SER A 452 5.88 -16.58 18.25
CA SER A 452 5.33 -16.48 19.61
C SER A 452 3.81 -16.51 19.58
N PHE A 453 3.20 -15.82 18.62
CA PHE A 453 1.75 -15.77 18.48
C PHE A 453 1.14 -17.12 18.08
N LEU A 454 1.72 -17.84 17.11
CA LEU A 454 1.29 -19.18 16.73
C LEU A 454 1.41 -20.15 17.92
N SER A 455 2.50 -20.10 18.68
CA SER A 455 2.67 -20.92 19.88
C SER A 455 1.62 -20.61 20.94
N LEU A 456 1.31 -19.33 21.14
CA LEU A 456 0.30 -18.88 22.09
C LEU A 456 -1.11 -19.36 21.68
N VAL A 457 -1.50 -19.17 20.42
CA VAL A 457 -2.82 -19.57 19.92
C VAL A 457 -3.01 -21.09 19.93
N ARG A 458 -1.96 -21.86 19.65
CA ARG A 458 -1.99 -23.33 19.74
C ARG A 458 -2.17 -23.87 21.16
N SER A 459 -1.76 -23.10 22.17
CA SER A 459 -1.85 -23.51 23.58
C SER A 459 -3.08 -22.96 24.30
N LYS A 460 -3.54 -21.76 23.94
CA LYS A 460 -4.60 -21.04 24.66
C LYS A 460 -5.80 -20.63 23.80
N GLY A 461 -5.78 -20.86 22.49
CA GLY A 461 -6.80 -20.32 21.57
C GLY A 461 -6.62 -18.82 21.29
N CYS A 462 -7.64 -18.16 20.72
CA CYS A 462 -7.60 -16.73 20.48
C CYS A 462 -7.50 -15.92 21.79
N VAL A 463 -6.46 -15.08 21.92
CA VAL A 463 -6.22 -14.23 23.11
C VAL A 463 -6.81 -12.81 22.99
N TYR A 464 -7.26 -12.43 21.79
CA TYR A 464 -7.78 -11.09 21.50
C TYR A 464 -9.30 -11.04 21.48
N GLY A 465 -9.99 -12.18 21.55
CA GLY A 465 -11.44 -12.24 21.44
C GLY A 465 -11.88 -13.68 21.26
N SER A 466 -12.95 -13.90 20.50
CA SER A 466 -13.36 -15.25 20.10
C SER A 466 -12.66 -15.71 18.83
N ASP A 467 -12.65 -17.02 18.57
CA ASP A 467 -12.15 -17.58 17.33
C ASP A 467 -12.91 -17.02 16.11
N SER A 468 -14.21 -16.74 16.27
CA SER A 468 -15.03 -16.10 15.23
C SER A 468 -14.60 -14.66 14.95
N TRP A 469 -14.20 -13.90 15.97
CA TRP A 469 -13.61 -12.57 15.77
C TRP A 469 -12.29 -12.68 14.98
N MET A 470 -11.42 -13.62 15.35
CA MET A 470 -10.16 -13.88 14.64
C MET A 470 -10.41 -14.28 13.18
N ILE A 471 -11.35 -15.18 12.90
CA ILE A 471 -11.73 -15.56 11.53
C ILE A 471 -12.18 -14.33 10.73
N ARG A 472 -13.00 -13.43 11.32
CA ARG A 472 -13.44 -12.20 10.65
C ARG A 472 -12.26 -11.31 10.28
N GLN A 473 -11.33 -11.10 11.20
CA GLN A 473 -10.13 -10.28 10.95
C GLN A 473 -9.22 -10.89 9.89
N LEU A 474 -8.96 -12.20 9.97
CA LEU A 474 -8.18 -12.91 8.95
C LEU A 474 -8.84 -12.84 7.56
N ASN A 475 -10.17 -12.98 7.48
CA ASN A 475 -10.91 -12.79 6.24
C ASN A 475 -10.80 -11.35 5.72
N ALA A 476 -10.83 -10.34 6.61
CA ALA A 476 -10.64 -8.95 6.20
C ALA A 476 -9.24 -8.71 5.60
N TYR A 477 -8.17 -9.24 6.20
CA TYR A 477 -6.82 -9.19 5.61
C TYR A 477 -6.76 -9.93 4.26
N PHE A 478 -7.39 -11.10 4.19
CA PHE A 478 -7.46 -11.88 2.95
C PHE A 478 -8.20 -11.12 1.84
N ASP A 479 -9.33 -10.49 2.16
CA ASP A 479 -10.15 -9.72 1.23
C ASP A 479 -9.46 -8.45 0.75
N LYS A 480 -8.68 -7.80 1.63
CA LYS A 480 -7.78 -6.69 1.28
C LYS A 480 -6.55 -7.12 0.47
N ARG A 481 -6.32 -8.42 0.29
CA ARG A 481 -5.16 -9.01 -0.41
C ARG A 481 -3.84 -8.61 0.27
N ASP A 482 -3.82 -8.63 1.60
CA ASP A 482 -2.64 -8.29 2.37
C ASP A 482 -1.48 -9.25 2.04
N ILE A 483 -0.41 -8.72 1.44
CA ILE A 483 0.73 -9.50 0.96
C ILE A 483 1.47 -10.21 2.10
N ARG A 484 1.36 -9.72 3.34
CA ARG A 484 2.03 -10.32 4.51
C ARG A 484 1.48 -11.71 4.84
N LEU A 485 0.24 -12.02 4.42
CA LEU A 485 -0.33 -13.37 4.56
C LEU A 485 0.50 -14.43 3.82
N ASN A 486 1.22 -14.06 2.76
CA ASN A 486 2.08 -14.99 2.02
C ASN A 486 3.16 -15.61 2.92
N VAL A 487 3.75 -14.82 3.82
CA VAL A 487 4.73 -15.30 4.79
C VAL A 487 4.10 -16.31 5.76
N LEU A 488 2.84 -16.07 6.17
CA LEU A 488 2.12 -16.96 7.07
C LEU A 488 1.76 -18.29 6.42
N TYR A 489 1.38 -18.30 5.14
CA TYR A 489 1.12 -19.54 4.40
C TYR A 489 2.37 -20.43 4.31
N GLY A 490 3.56 -19.84 4.21
CA GLY A 490 4.83 -20.56 4.30
C GLY A 490 5.03 -21.29 5.64
N ARG A 491 4.51 -20.73 6.74
CA ARG A 491 4.61 -21.30 8.10
C ARG A 491 3.49 -22.28 8.46
N ALA A 492 2.45 -22.35 7.64
CA ALA A 492 1.32 -23.24 7.84
C ALA A 492 1.71 -24.69 7.45
N SER A 493 1.66 -25.58 8.44
CA SER A 493 1.90 -27.03 8.29
C SER A 493 0.60 -27.78 8.57
N PRO A 494 0.04 -28.51 7.59
CA PRO A 494 -1.19 -29.28 7.78
C PRO A 494 -1.07 -30.41 8.80
N GLU A 495 0.15 -30.87 9.10
CA GLU A 495 0.43 -31.85 10.13
C GLU A 495 0.17 -31.31 11.55
N ILE A 496 0.11 -29.98 11.72
CA ILE A 496 0.00 -29.28 13.00
C ILE A 496 -1.28 -28.43 13.03
N CYS A 497 -2.43 -29.00 12.64
CA CYS A 497 -3.72 -28.33 12.79
C CYS A 497 -4.22 -28.42 14.25
N LYS A 498 -3.79 -27.49 15.11
CA LYS A 498 -4.13 -27.49 16.55
C LYS A 498 -5.01 -26.32 16.97
N SER A 499 -5.25 -25.36 16.09
CA SER A 499 -6.02 -24.15 16.38
C SER A 499 -6.83 -23.71 15.17
N VAL A 500 -7.82 -22.82 15.40
CA VAL A 500 -8.60 -22.20 14.31
C VAL A 500 -7.70 -21.36 13.40
N LEU A 501 -6.63 -20.75 13.92
CA LEU A 501 -5.65 -20.03 13.12
C LEU A 501 -4.88 -20.99 12.18
N ASP A 502 -4.42 -22.14 12.69
CA ASP A 502 -3.77 -23.15 11.84
C ASP A 502 -4.73 -23.62 10.75
N PHE A 503 -5.97 -23.98 11.13
CA PHE A 503 -6.99 -24.43 10.18
C PHE A 503 -7.29 -23.36 9.12
N TRP A 504 -7.40 -22.09 9.52
CA TRP A 504 -7.61 -20.97 8.59
C TRP A 504 -6.43 -20.82 7.62
N LEU A 505 -5.20 -20.84 8.13
CA LEU A 505 -4.01 -20.71 7.29
C LEU A 505 -3.86 -21.87 6.31
N ILE A 506 -4.11 -23.11 6.74
CA ILE A 506 -4.03 -24.31 5.89
C ILE A 506 -5.10 -24.26 4.80
N THR A 507 -6.37 -24.03 5.16
CA THR A 507 -7.45 -23.99 4.17
C THR A 507 -7.28 -22.85 3.18
N LYS A 508 -6.77 -21.69 3.61
CA LYS A 508 -6.43 -20.59 2.70
C LYS A 508 -5.19 -20.83 1.87
N LYS A 509 -4.18 -21.53 2.38
CA LYS A 509 -3.04 -22.01 1.58
C LYS A 509 -3.53 -22.91 0.44
N ILE A 510 -4.41 -23.87 0.73
CA ILE A 510 -5.04 -24.73 -0.28
C ILE A 510 -5.83 -23.90 -1.32
N GLU A 511 -6.63 -22.93 -0.85
CA GLU A 511 -7.49 -22.09 -1.72
C GLU A 511 -6.68 -21.11 -2.60
N TRP A 512 -5.58 -20.58 -2.07
CA TRP A 512 -4.88 -19.42 -2.64
C TRP A 512 -3.61 -19.80 -3.39
N THR A 513 -2.76 -20.66 -2.81
CA THR A 513 -1.46 -20.99 -3.39
C THR A 513 -1.53 -22.19 -4.35
N GLY A 514 -2.66 -22.90 -4.40
CA GLY A 514 -2.80 -24.14 -5.16
C GLY A 514 -2.12 -25.35 -4.51
N TYR A 515 -1.73 -25.22 -3.24
CA TYR A 515 -1.22 -26.32 -2.44
C TYR A 515 -2.22 -27.49 -2.43
N ARG A 516 -1.71 -28.69 -2.70
CA ARG A 516 -2.51 -29.93 -2.71
C ARG A 516 -2.28 -30.67 -1.40
N PRO A 517 -3.30 -30.82 -0.55
CA PRO A 517 -3.15 -31.58 0.68
C PRO A 517 -2.99 -33.07 0.36
N THR A 518 -2.17 -33.77 1.14
CA THR A 518 -2.17 -35.24 1.13
C THR A 518 -3.44 -35.78 1.79
N GLN A 519 -3.72 -37.07 1.62
CA GLN A 519 -4.86 -37.70 2.29
C GLN A 519 -4.72 -37.68 3.82
N GLU A 520 -3.50 -37.76 4.35
CA GLU A 520 -3.24 -37.61 5.78
C GLU A 520 -3.53 -36.19 6.28
N ASN A 521 -3.17 -35.17 5.49
CA ASN A 521 -3.50 -33.79 5.81
C ASN A 521 -5.03 -33.58 5.83
N ILE A 522 -5.77 -34.16 4.88
CA ILE A 522 -7.24 -34.10 4.87
C ILE A 522 -7.82 -34.72 6.14
N LYS A 523 -7.34 -35.91 6.55
CA LYS A 523 -7.78 -36.57 7.78
C LYS A 523 -7.52 -35.72 9.02
N SER A 524 -6.35 -35.08 9.12
CA SER A 524 -6.04 -34.16 10.22
C SER A 524 -7.02 -33.00 10.32
N LEU A 525 -7.41 -32.39 9.19
CA LEU A 525 -8.41 -31.32 9.15
C LEU A 525 -9.81 -31.81 9.54
N ILE A 526 -10.20 -33.02 9.13
CA ILE A 526 -11.45 -33.65 9.55
C ILE A 526 -11.45 -33.86 11.07
N GLU A 527 -10.39 -34.43 11.64
CA GLU A 527 -10.28 -34.67 13.09
C GLU A 527 -10.28 -33.37 13.90
N PHE A 528 -9.63 -32.31 13.41
CA PHE A 528 -9.74 -30.99 14.03
C PHE A 528 -11.20 -30.49 14.04
N SER A 529 -11.92 -30.59 12.90
CA SER A 529 -13.32 -30.13 12.82
C SER A 529 -14.26 -30.87 13.79
N LYS A 530 -14.02 -32.16 14.03
CA LYS A 530 -14.79 -32.97 14.98
C LYS A 530 -14.48 -32.61 16.43
N SER A 531 -13.19 -32.49 16.76
CA SER A 531 -12.74 -32.21 18.12
C SER A 531 -13.00 -30.77 18.57
N TYR A 532 -13.08 -29.82 17.63
CA TYR A 532 -13.32 -28.41 17.93
C TYR A 532 -14.71 -28.19 18.57
N SER A 533 -14.77 -27.69 19.80
CA SER A 533 -16.03 -27.49 20.54
C SER A 533 -16.15 -26.11 21.19
N SER A 534 -15.17 -25.23 21.00
CA SER A 534 -15.03 -23.98 21.76
C SER A 534 -16.09 -22.92 21.43
N GLU A 535 -16.47 -22.76 20.16
CA GLU A 535 -17.43 -21.72 19.75
C GLU A 535 -18.32 -22.16 18.57
N TYR A 536 -19.62 -21.90 18.68
CA TYR A 536 -20.63 -22.29 17.69
C TYR A 536 -20.35 -21.71 16.28
N SER A 537 -20.14 -20.40 16.20
CA SER A 537 -19.99 -19.68 14.92
C SER A 537 -18.68 -20.04 14.22
N ALA A 538 -17.60 -20.24 14.97
CA ALA A 538 -16.34 -20.71 14.43
C ALA A 538 -16.46 -22.13 13.89
N LEU A 539 -17.14 -23.04 14.61
CA LEU A 539 -17.38 -24.41 14.15
C LEU A 539 -18.17 -24.44 12.82
N SER A 540 -19.21 -23.61 12.69
CA SER A 540 -19.98 -23.50 11.45
C SER A 540 -19.10 -23.08 10.25
N TRP A 541 -18.16 -22.16 10.48
CA TRP A 541 -17.19 -21.74 9.46
C TRP A 541 -16.17 -22.86 9.15
N VAL A 542 -15.62 -23.53 10.17
CA VAL A 542 -14.67 -24.64 10.04
C VAL A 542 -15.29 -25.78 9.22
N GLU A 543 -16.48 -26.25 9.59
CA GLU A 543 -17.18 -27.33 8.88
C GLU A 543 -17.55 -26.92 7.44
N SER A 544 -17.98 -25.66 7.24
CA SER A 544 -18.23 -25.15 5.88
C SER A 544 -16.96 -25.14 5.01
N LYS A 545 -15.80 -24.88 5.61
CA LYS A 545 -14.52 -24.77 4.89
C LYS A 545 -13.88 -26.11 4.61
N ILE A 546 -13.90 -27.06 5.54
CA ILE A 546 -13.43 -28.42 5.26
C ILE A 546 -14.28 -29.07 4.16
N PHE A 547 -15.59 -28.86 4.15
CA PHE A 547 -16.46 -29.34 3.05
C PHE A 547 -15.96 -28.87 1.67
N GLU A 548 -15.59 -27.59 1.54
CA GLU A 548 -15.04 -27.05 0.29
C GLU A 548 -13.70 -27.68 -0.11
N VAL A 549 -12.87 -28.08 0.86
CA VAL A 549 -11.61 -28.80 0.62
C VAL A 549 -11.89 -30.23 0.18
N LEU A 550 -12.82 -30.92 0.86
CA LEU A 550 -13.19 -32.31 0.55
C LEU A 550 -13.72 -32.45 -0.87
N LEU A 551 -14.64 -31.56 -1.29
CA LEU A 551 -15.16 -31.56 -2.68
C LEU A 551 -14.09 -31.42 -3.76
N ARG A 552 -12.89 -30.92 -3.43
CA ARG A 552 -11.79 -30.74 -4.39
C ARG A 552 -10.78 -31.88 -4.38
N TYR A 553 -10.52 -32.48 -3.21
CA TYR A 553 -9.32 -33.29 -2.99
C TYR A 553 -9.56 -34.63 -2.27
N SER A 554 -10.74 -34.86 -1.70
CA SER A 554 -11.01 -36.10 -0.96
C SER A 554 -11.64 -37.18 -1.84
N LYS A 555 -11.67 -38.40 -1.31
CA LYS A 555 -12.51 -39.47 -1.83
C LYS A 555 -13.92 -39.41 -1.25
N ALA A 556 -14.85 -40.18 -1.81
CA ALA A 556 -16.24 -40.20 -1.38
C ALA A 556 -16.41 -40.66 0.08
N GLU A 557 -15.55 -41.57 0.55
CA GLU A 557 -15.59 -42.11 1.91
C GLU A 557 -15.24 -41.04 2.96
N ASP A 558 -14.22 -40.23 2.71
CA ASP A 558 -13.82 -39.14 3.61
C ASP A 558 -14.91 -38.06 3.69
N LEU A 559 -15.56 -37.75 2.55
CA LEU A 559 -16.68 -36.82 2.52
C LEU A 559 -17.89 -37.36 3.29
N ASN A 560 -18.24 -38.63 3.10
CA ASN A 560 -19.30 -39.28 3.88
C ASN A 560 -18.98 -39.24 5.37
N HIS A 561 -17.77 -39.64 5.74
CA HIS A 561 -17.33 -39.65 7.13
C HIS A 561 -17.41 -38.27 7.78
N PHE A 562 -17.00 -37.21 7.08
CA PHE A 562 -17.19 -35.84 7.55
C PHE A 562 -18.68 -35.49 7.72
N LEU A 563 -19.51 -35.75 6.71
CA LEU A 563 -20.93 -35.38 6.74
C LEU A 563 -21.76 -36.18 7.77
N GLU A 564 -21.36 -37.39 8.13
CA GLU A 564 -21.98 -38.14 9.25
C GLU A 564 -21.68 -37.54 10.62
N ASN A 565 -20.55 -36.85 10.74
CA ASN A 565 -20.05 -36.33 12.01
C ASN A 565 -20.17 -34.80 12.12
N SER A 566 -20.57 -34.10 11.05
CA SER A 566 -20.75 -32.66 11.07
C SER A 566 -21.94 -32.26 11.96
N ARG A 567 -21.73 -31.30 12.86
CA ARG A 567 -22.72 -30.87 13.86
C ARG A 567 -23.48 -29.61 13.44
N ARG A 568 -22.91 -28.80 12.55
CA ARG A 568 -23.43 -27.49 12.14
C ARG A 568 -23.61 -27.35 10.64
N PHE A 569 -22.87 -28.12 9.85
CA PHE A 569 -22.96 -28.11 8.41
C PHE A 569 -23.98 -29.14 7.90
N SER A 570 -24.77 -28.75 6.91
CA SER A 570 -25.62 -29.66 6.14
C SER A 570 -25.60 -29.21 4.68
N VAL A 571 -25.45 -30.18 3.77
CA VAL A 571 -25.47 -29.89 2.33
C VAL A 571 -26.83 -29.29 1.94
N ALA A 572 -27.92 -29.85 2.47
CA ALA A 572 -29.28 -29.45 2.13
C ALA A 572 -29.61 -27.98 2.46
N THR A 573 -29.06 -27.46 3.55
CA THR A 573 -29.26 -26.06 4.00
C THR A 573 -28.14 -25.12 3.57
N SER A 574 -27.10 -25.63 2.91
CA SER A 574 -25.99 -24.82 2.41
C SER A 574 -26.38 -23.96 1.21
N SER A 575 -25.56 -22.95 0.91
CA SER A 575 -25.75 -22.09 -0.27
C SER A 575 -25.93 -22.91 -1.55
N ILE A 576 -26.75 -22.43 -2.49
CA ILE A 576 -26.99 -23.11 -3.77
C ILE A 576 -25.69 -23.47 -4.53
N ASN A 577 -24.66 -22.62 -4.46
CA ASN A 577 -23.39 -22.90 -5.13
C ASN A 577 -22.66 -24.13 -4.53
N ARG A 578 -22.76 -24.34 -3.22
CA ARG A 578 -22.22 -25.55 -2.56
C ARG A 578 -23.04 -26.79 -2.89
N ARG A 579 -24.37 -26.66 -2.98
CA ARG A 579 -25.25 -27.75 -3.43
C ARG A 579 -24.97 -28.16 -4.88
N ILE A 580 -24.73 -27.21 -5.78
CA ILE A 580 -24.31 -27.48 -7.17
C ILE A 580 -22.96 -28.19 -7.21
N ALA A 581 -21.97 -27.70 -6.46
CA ALA A 581 -20.66 -28.34 -6.37
C ALA A 581 -20.76 -29.79 -5.82
N PHE A 582 -21.62 -30.02 -4.83
CA PHE A 582 -21.92 -31.36 -4.34
C PHE A 582 -22.55 -32.26 -5.40
N VAL A 583 -23.54 -31.76 -6.16
CA VAL A 583 -24.16 -32.55 -7.25
C VAL A 583 -23.14 -32.91 -8.32
N ARG A 584 -22.26 -31.97 -8.70
CA ARG A 584 -21.17 -32.24 -9.65
C ARG A 584 -20.14 -33.24 -9.12
N TYR A 585 -19.84 -33.15 -7.82
CA TYR A 585 -19.01 -34.15 -7.14
C TYR A 585 -19.66 -35.53 -7.23
N VAL A 586 -20.93 -35.68 -6.85
CA VAL A 586 -21.67 -36.95 -6.96
C VAL A 586 -21.69 -37.48 -8.39
N GLN A 587 -21.86 -36.63 -9.40
CA GLN A 587 -21.79 -37.03 -10.82
C GLN A 587 -20.41 -37.55 -11.23
N SER A 588 -19.35 -37.13 -10.54
CA SER A 588 -17.97 -37.58 -10.76
C SER A 588 -17.63 -38.89 -10.05
N PHE A 589 -18.49 -39.36 -9.14
CA PHE A 589 -18.36 -40.62 -8.39
C PHE A 589 -19.63 -41.50 -8.56
N PRO A 590 -19.83 -42.13 -9.73
CA PRO A 590 -21.06 -42.87 -10.04
C PRO A 590 -21.34 -44.04 -9.09
N GLU A 591 -20.29 -44.74 -8.64
CA GLU A 591 -20.38 -45.91 -7.75
C GLU A 591 -20.84 -45.52 -6.34
N ASP A 592 -20.46 -44.34 -5.87
CA ASP A 592 -20.77 -43.82 -4.53
C ASP A 592 -22.09 -43.04 -4.47
N ARG A 593 -22.73 -42.85 -5.63
CA ARG A 593 -23.93 -42.01 -5.78
C ARG A 593 -25.04 -42.40 -4.83
N GLY A 594 -25.25 -43.69 -4.61
CA GLY A 594 -26.35 -44.20 -3.79
C GLY A 594 -26.34 -43.64 -2.38
N PHE A 595 -25.21 -43.70 -1.68
CA PHE A 595 -25.13 -43.21 -0.31
C PHE A 595 -24.92 -41.69 -0.24
N LEU A 596 -24.24 -41.07 -1.20
CA LEU A 596 -24.05 -39.61 -1.17
C LEU A 596 -25.36 -38.83 -1.35
N LEU A 597 -26.31 -39.37 -2.11
CA LEU A 597 -27.63 -38.73 -2.30
C LEU A 597 -28.44 -38.60 -1.01
N LYS A 598 -28.11 -39.34 0.07
CA LYS A 598 -28.77 -39.20 1.38
C LYS A 598 -28.60 -37.80 1.99
N TYR A 599 -27.52 -37.10 1.64
CA TYR A 599 -27.24 -35.75 2.16
C TYR A 599 -27.92 -34.65 1.37
N PHE A 600 -28.11 -34.86 0.06
CA PHE A 600 -28.82 -33.93 -0.82
C PHE A 600 -29.16 -34.60 -2.15
N ASP A 601 -30.46 -34.82 -2.39
CA ASP A 601 -31.00 -35.19 -3.71
C ASP A 601 -31.80 -34.01 -4.30
N TYR A 602 -31.25 -33.38 -5.33
CA TYR A 602 -31.89 -32.24 -5.99
C TYR A 602 -33.26 -32.55 -6.58
N ARG A 603 -33.58 -33.83 -6.83
CA ARG A 603 -34.88 -34.26 -7.38
C ARG A 603 -35.99 -34.17 -6.34
N ASN A 604 -35.64 -34.40 -5.07
CA ASN A 604 -36.57 -34.45 -3.94
C ASN A 604 -36.48 -33.20 -3.05
N ALA A 605 -35.42 -32.39 -3.21
CA ALA A 605 -35.22 -31.20 -2.41
C ALA A 605 -36.22 -30.08 -2.75
N HIS A 606 -36.62 -29.34 -1.72
CA HIS A 606 -37.35 -28.08 -1.88
C HIS A 606 -36.41 -26.99 -2.39
N LEU A 607 -36.43 -26.78 -3.71
CA LEU A 607 -35.66 -25.73 -4.40
C LEU A 607 -36.62 -24.63 -4.89
N THR A 608 -36.19 -23.38 -4.75
CA THR A 608 -36.86 -22.24 -5.39
C THR A 608 -36.81 -22.39 -6.92
N PRO A 609 -37.67 -21.69 -7.68
CA PRO A 609 -37.60 -21.70 -9.15
C PRO A 609 -36.20 -21.36 -9.69
N LEU A 610 -35.54 -20.36 -9.09
CA LEU A 610 -34.19 -19.95 -9.48
C LEU A 610 -33.17 -21.03 -9.14
N GLU A 611 -33.22 -21.61 -7.94
CA GLU A 611 -32.31 -22.67 -7.53
C GLU A 611 -32.42 -23.91 -8.43
N ARG A 612 -33.65 -24.30 -8.77
CA ARG A 612 -33.91 -25.42 -9.70
C ARG A 612 -33.29 -25.13 -11.07
N LEU A 613 -33.52 -23.94 -11.62
CA LEU A 613 -32.91 -23.53 -12.89
C LEU A 613 -31.38 -23.54 -12.82
N LYS A 614 -30.79 -23.03 -11.73
CA LYS A 614 -29.33 -23.04 -11.52
C LYS A 614 -28.79 -24.46 -11.51
N VAL A 615 -29.41 -25.39 -10.80
CA VAL A 615 -28.99 -26.80 -10.77
C VAL A 615 -29.07 -27.42 -12.16
N SER A 616 -30.19 -27.27 -12.88
CA SER A 616 -30.36 -27.81 -14.24
C SER A 616 -29.30 -27.30 -15.21
N VAL A 617 -29.09 -25.98 -15.26
CA VAL A 617 -28.19 -25.33 -16.24
C VAL A 617 -26.71 -25.55 -15.90
N GLN A 618 -26.35 -25.58 -14.62
CA GLN A 618 -24.96 -25.70 -14.19
C GLN A 618 -24.49 -27.15 -14.07
N CYS A 619 -25.36 -28.09 -13.67
CA CYS A 619 -25.04 -29.52 -13.60
C CYS A 619 -25.30 -30.27 -14.92
N LEU A 620 -25.68 -29.55 -15.99
CA LEU A 620 -25.93 -30.08 -17.34
C LEU A 620 -26.92 -31.26 -17.31
N LEU A 621 -28.02 -31.08 -16.57
CA LEU A 621 -29.03 -32.13 -16.42
C LEU A 621 -29.69 -32.45 -17.76
N LYS A 622 -30.03 -33.73 -17.93
CA LYS A 622 -30.66 -34.24 -19.14
C LYS A 622 -32.05 -34.77 -18.83
N SER A 623 -33.01 -34.41 -19.68
CA SER A 623 -34.35 -35.00 -19.75
C SER A 623 -34.50 -35.73 -21.08
N ASN A 624 -34.93 -37.00 -21.04
CA ASN A 624 -35.05 -37.87 -22.22
C ASN A 624 -33.77 -37.90 -23.09
N GLY A 625 -32.59 -37.93 -22.45
CA GLY A 625 -31.29 -37.97 -23.13
C GLY A 625 -30.80 -36.64 -23.73
N ARG A 626 -31.61 -35.58 -23.69
CA ARG A 626 -31.25 -34.22 -24.17
C ARG A 626 -31.03 -33.27 -23.00
N LEU A 627 -30.16 -32.28 -23.16
CA LEU A 627 -29.99 -31.24 -22.15
C LEU A 627 -31.31 -30.50 -21.93
N GLU A 628 -31.72 -30.31 -20.67
CA GLU A 628 -32.94 -29.57 -20.34
C GLU A 628 -32.90 -28.14 -20.88
N TYR A 629 -31.72 -27.53 -20.85
CA TYR A 629 -31.46 -26.17 -21.33
C TYR A 629 -30.23 -26.15 -22.23
N SER A 630 -30.42 -25.95 -23.53
CA SER A 630 -29.36 -25.95 -24.55
C SER A 630 -29.27 -24.66 -25.37
N ASP A 631 -30.19 -23.72 -25.15
CA ASP A 631 -30.31 -22.44 -25.86
C ASP A 631 -30.33 -21.31 -24.83
N TYR A 632 -29.42 -20.34 -24.98
CA TYR A 632 -29.29 -19.22 -24.05
C TYR A 632 -30.57 -18.37 -23.97
N GLN A 633 -31.34 -18.23 -25.04
CA GLN A 633 -32.58 -17.44 -25.04
C GLN A 633 -33.65 -18.11 -24.18
N VAL A 634 -33.73 -19.44 -24.23
CA VAL A 634 -34.65 -20.22 -23.37
C VAL A 634 -34.24 -20.07 -21.90
N VAL A 635 -32.93 -20.12 -21.61
CA VAL A 635 -32.40 -19.91 -20.27
C VAL A 635 -32.66 -18.49 -19.77
N GLU A 636 -32.54 -17.48 -20.63
CA GLU A 636 -32.84 -16.08 -20.31
C GLU A 636 -34.31 -15.89 -19.93
N GLN A 637 -35.24 -16.46 -20.70
CA GLN A 637 -36.66 -16.40 -20.34
C GLN A 637 -36.95 -17.09 -19.01
N ALA A 638 -36.41 -18.29 -18.80
CA ALA A 638 -36.58 -19.02 -17.54
C ALA A 638 -35.96 -18.25 -16.36
N PHE A 639 -34.81 -17.59 -16.56
CA PHE A 639 -34.13 -16.81 -15.52
C PHE A 639 -34.95 -15.60 -15.11
N LEU A 640 -35.49 -14.85 -16.08
CA LEU A 640 -36.33 -13.68 -15.79
C LEU A 640 -37.66 -14.05 -15.13
N GLN A 641 -38.22 -15.22 -15.44
CA GLN A 641 -39.39 -15.75 -14.76
C GLN A 641 -39.07 -16.18 -13.32
N ALA A 642 -37.92 -16.82 -13.14
CA ALA A 642 -37.50 -17.36 -11.84
C ALA A 642 -36.98 -16.28 -10.88
N HIS A 643 -36.51 -15.13 -11.38
CA HIS A 643 -35.89 -14.07 -10.58
C HIS A 643 -36.39 -12.68 -10.96
N THR A 644 -37.60 -12.36 -10.49
CA THR A 644 -38.29 -11.10 -10.79
C THR A 644 -37.61 -9.80 -10.34
N PRO A 645 -36.84 -9.74 -9.22
CA PRO A 645 -36.28 -8.46 -8.73
C PRO A 645 -35.37 -7.73 -9.72
N ILE A 646 -34.59 -8.46 -10.51
CA ILE A 646 -33.62 -7.88 -11.44
C ILE A 646 -34.17 -7.64 -12.84
N VAL A 647 -35.41 -8.06 -13.14
CA VAL A 647 -35.92 -8.15 -14.53
C VAL A 647 -35.86 -6.81 -15.24
N LYS A 648 -36.22 -5.72 -14.55
CA LYS A 648 -36.20 -4.37 -15.12
C LYS A 648 -34.77 -3.99 -15.53
N GLU A 649 -33.83 -4.12 -14.61
CA GLU A 649 -32.41 -3.79 -14.80
C GLU A 649 -31.79 -4.67 -15.90
N TYR A 650 -32.04 -5.98 -15.86
CA TYR A 650 -31.55 -6.94 -16.85
C TYR A 650 -32.06 -6.63 -18.26
N LYS A 651 -33.34 -6.25 -18.40
CA LYS A 651 -33.90 -5.85 -19.69
C LYS A 651 -33.24 -4.58 -20.23
N SER A 652 -33.07 -3.55 -19.39
CA SER A 652 -32.50 -2.27 -19.81
C SER A 652 -31.00 -2.33 -20.10
N THR A 653 -30.28 -3.29 -19.53
CA THR A 653 -28.81 -3.39 -19.65
C THR A 653 -28.41 -4.57 -20.55
N VAL A 654 -28.66 -5.79 -20.10
CA VAL A 654 -28.20 -7.02 -20.74
C VAL A 654 -28.93 -7.29 -22.05
N ILE A 655 -30.27 -7.31 -22.04
CA ILE A 655 -31.06 -7.59 -23.26
C ILE A 655 -30.87 -6.46 -24.29
N ALA A 656 -30.84 -5.20 -23.85
CA ALA A 656 -30.56 -4.06 -24.73
C ALA A 656 -29.18 -4.19 -25.41
N SER A 657 -28.16 -4.67 -24.69
CA SER A 657 -26.83 -4.95 -25.25
C SER A 657 -26.86 -6.09 -26.26
N TYR A 658 -27.53 -7.20 -25.93
CA TYR A 658 -27.65 -8.34 -26.84
C TYR A 658 -28.48 -8.04 -28.09
N ALA A 659 -29.46 -7.13 -28.00
CA ALA A 659 -30.26 -6.72 -29.16
C ALA A 659 -29.40 -6.06 -30.25
N ALA A 660 -28.39 -5.27 -29.88
CA ALA A 660 -27.48 -4.61 -30.81
C ALA A 660 -26.55 -5.57 -31.58
N ILE A 661 -26.35 -6.78 -31.04
CA ILE A 661 -25.39 -7.76 -31.58
C ILE A 661 -26.04 -9.08 -32.00
N ARG A 662 -27.37 -9.15 -31.97
CA ARG A 662 -28.13 -10.41 -32.03
C ARG A 662 -27.77 -11.29 -33.23
N ASP A 663 -27.63 -10.68 -34.41
CA ASP A 663 -27.33 -11.40 -35.66
C ASP A 663 -25.91 -12.00 -35.68
N ARG A 664 -25.02 -11.51 -34.80
CA ARG A 664 -23.64 -11.97 -34.66
C ARG A 664 -23.42 -12.82 -33.40
N ALA A 665 -24.41 -12.91 -32.50
CA ALA A 665 -24.40 -13.74 -31.29
C ALA A 665 -24.71 -15.23 -31.58
N VAL A 666 -23.90 -15.84 -32.45
CA VAL A 666 -24.16 -17.16 -33.03
C VAL A 666 -23.37 -18.31 -32.37
N LEU A 667 -22.55 -18.01 -31.36
CA LEU A 667 -21.67 -18.99 -30.68
C LEU A 667 -21.86 -19.02 -29.15
N ILE A 668 -22.93 -18.41 -28.60
CA ILE A 668 -23.16 -18.29 -27.15
C ILE A 668 -23.29 -19.66 -26.45
N ASP A 669 -23.88 -20.66 -27.12
CA ASP A 669 -24.15 -21.98 -26.55
C ASP A 669 -23.03 -23.00 -26.84
N VAL A 670 -21.81 -22.55 -27.12
CA VAL A 670 -20.68 -23.41 -27.51
C VAL A 670 -20.43 -24.58 -26.55
N LYS A 671 -20.69 -24.41 -25.25
CA LYS A 671 -20.55 -25.48 -24.23
C LYS A 671 -21.64 -26.56 -24.31
N ARG A 672 -22.80 -26.22 -24.88
CA ARG A 672 -24.04 -27.03 -24.84
C ARG A 672 -24.52 -27.46 -26.22
N ASN A 673 -23.94 -26.89 -27.27
CA ASN A 673 -24.33 -27.12 -28.65
C ASN A 673 -23.11 -27.56 -29.48
N LEU A 674 -23.06 -28.84 -29.83
CA LEU A 674 -21.97 -29.44 -30.61
C LEU A 674 -21.80 -28.80 -32.00
N HIS A 675 -22.86 -28.25 -32.60
CA HIS A 675 -22.77 -27.55 -33.88
C HIS A 675 -22.01 -26.22 -33.72
N GLN A 676 -22.32 -25.45 -32.67
CA GLN A 676 -21.59 -24.21 -32.38
C GLN A 676 -20.13 -24.49 -31.98
N GLU A 677 -19.86 -25.55 -31.20
CA GLU A 677 -18.49 -26.01 -30.91
C GLU A 677 -17.70 -26.29 -32.19
N LYS A 678 -18.27 -27.10 -33.10
CA LYS A 678 -17.64 -27.42 -34.39
C LYS A 678 -17.46 -26.18 -35.27
N LYS A 679 -18.44 -25.27 -35.29
CA LYS A 679 -18.36 -24.01 -36.05
C LYS A 679 -17.23 -23.13 -35.53
N PHE A 680 -17.09 -22.98 -34.21
CA PHE A 680 -16.02 -22.20 -33.58
C PHE A 680 -14.64 -22.76 -33.94
N ILE A 681 -14.43 -24.07 -33.75
CA ILE A 681 -13.15 -24.74 -34.11
C ILE A 681 -12.89 -24.62 -35.62
N GLY A 682 -13.92 -24.73 -36.45
CA GLY A 682 -13.84 -24.57 -37.90
C GLY A 682 -13.36 -23.18 -38.35
N LEU A 683 -13.82 -22.11 -37.70
CA LEU A 683 -13.35 -20.74 -37.97
C LEU A 683 -11.84 -20.62 -37.77
N ILE A 684 -11.33 -21.11 -36.63
CA ILE A 684 -9.91 -21.08 -36.29
C ILE A 684 -9.10 -21.91 -37.30
N LYS A 685 -9.55 -23.14 -37.56
CA LYS A 685 -8.90 -24.04 -38.52
C LYS A 685 -8.76 -23.40 -39.90
N ASN A 686 -9.83 -22.77 -40.40
CA ASN A 686 -9.82 -22.16 -41.73
C ASN A 686 -8.82 -20.99 -41.79
N ARG A 687 -8.64 -20.24 -40.71
CA ARG A 687 -7.67 -19.14 -40.60
C ARG A 687 -6.23 -19.63 -40.57
N LEU A 688 -5.96 -20.71 -39.83
CA LEU A 688 -4.65 -21.38 -39.87
C LEU A 688 -4.30 -21.88 -41.28
N ILE A 689 -5.24 -22.55 -41.97
CA ILE A 689 -5.02 -23.07 -43.33
C ILE A 689 -4.81 -21.93 -44.34
N SER A 690 -5.64 -20.89 -44.28
CA SER A 690 -5.54 -19.74 -45.19
C SER A 690 -4.39 -18.78 -44.85
N ARG A 691 -3.72 -18.97 -43.71
CA ARG A 691 -2.65 -18.10 -43.19
C ARG A 691 -3.08 -16.64 -43.12
N THR A 692 -4.27 -16.41 -42.59
CA THR A 692 -4.81 -15.07 -42.37
C THR A 692 -5.02 -14.80 -40.89
N GLY A 693 -4.78 -13.57 -40.48
CA GLY A 693 -4.91 -13.15 -39.10
C GLY A 693 -6.27 -13.49 -38.48
N PHE A 694 -6.25 -13.97 -37.24
CA PHE A 694 -7.46 -14.23 -36.45
C PHE A 694 -7.21 -13.97 -34.97
N SER A 695 -8.21 -13.42 -34.29
CA SER A 695 -8.15 -13.11 -32.87
C SER A 695 -9.44 -13.52 -32.16
N PHE A 696 -9.27 -14.29 -31.10
CA PHE A 696 -10.31 -14.59 -30.13
C PHE A 696 -9.99 -13.94 -28.79
N ILE A 697 -10.82 -12.98 -28.38
CA ILE A 697 -10.68 -12.23 -27.12
C ILE A 697 -11.88 -12.51 -26.22
N ARG A 698 -11.66 -12.65 -24.92
CA ARG A 698 -12.75 -12.81 -23.94
C ARG A 698 -12.78 -11.65 -22.96
N LEU A 699 -13.99 -11.21 -22.65
CA LEU A 699 -14.29 -10.11 -21.75
C LEU A 699 -15.22 -10.65 -20.64
N SER A 700 -14.67 -10.81 -19.44
CA SER A 700 -15.37 -11.25 -18.21
C SER A 700 -15.49 -10.06 -17.25
N ASP A 701 -15.91 -10.31 -16.02
CA ASP A 701 -16.02 -9.32 -14.96
C ASP A 701 -14.76 -8.48 -14.72
N GLY A 702 -13.57 -9.08 -14.84
CA GLY A 702 -12.31 -8.37 -14.68
C GLY A 702 -12.07 -7.33 -15.76
N GLU A 703 -12.47 -7.63 -17.00
CA GLU A 703 -12.29 -6.75 -18.15
C GLU A 703 -13.22 -5.54 -18.15
N GLY A 704 -14.16 -5.39 -17.20
CA GLY A 704 -14.84 -4.11 -16.94
C GLY A 704 -13.84 -2.96 -16.70
N TYR A 705 -12.64 -3.29 -16.22
CA TYR A 705 -11.50 -2.39 -16.04
C TYR A 705 -11.14 -1.56 -17.27
N ILE A 706 -11.18 -2.13 -18.48
CA ILE A 706 -10.81 -1.38 -19.71
C ILE A 706 -11.95 -0.51 -20.24
N PHE A 707 -13.14 -0.63 -19.65
CA PHE A 707 -14.34 0.10 -20.06
C PHE A 707 -14.77 1.16 -19.05
N GLN A 708 -13.91 1.52 -18.09
CA GLN A 708 -14.21 2.52 -17.06
C GLN A 708 -14.61 3.90 -17.63
N ASP A 709 -14.10 4.27 -18.80
CA ASP A 709 -14.44 5.54 -19.46
C ASP A 709 -15.70 5.44 -20.34
N PHE A 710 -16.20 4.22 -20.60
CA PHE A 710 -17.36 3.94 -21.43
C PHE A 710 -18.56 3.43 -20.63
N SER A 711 -18.40 3.23 -19.32
CA SER A 711 -19.39 2.63 -18.43
C SER A 711 -19.55 3.44 -17.16
N GLN A 712 -20.80 3.64 -16.74
CA GLN A 712 -21.10 4.23 -15.43
C GLN A 712 -21.00 3.24 -14.28
N HIS A 713 -20.88 1.94 -14.58
CA HIS A 713 -20.96 0.88 -13.58
C HIS A 713 -19.59 0.56 -12.94
N PHE A 714 -18.46 0.82 -13.61
CA PHE A 714 -17.13 0.48 -13.07
C PHE A 714 -16.43 1.72 -12.51
N THR A 715 -16.15 1.73 -11.21
CA THR A 715 -15.54 2.89 -10.56
C THR A 715 -14.01 2.82 -10.55
N GLU A 716 -13.34 3.95 -10.31
CA GLU A 716 -11.88 3.98 -10.08
C GLU A 716 -11.48 3.10 -8.88
N SER A 717 -12.31 3.04 -7.83
CA SER A 717 -12.10 2.14 -6.69
C SER A 717 -12.13 0.67 -7.10
N ASP A 718 -13.03 0.30 -8.01
CA ASP A 718 -13.09 -1.05 -8.59
C ASP A 718 -11.82 -1.34 -9.41
N ALA A 719 -11.33 -0.36 -10.17
CA ALA A 719 -10.08 -0.47 -10.93
C ALA A 719 -8.89 -0.73 -9.99
N CYS A 720 -8.66 0.13 -9.00
CA CYS A 720 -7.59 -0.07 -8.01
C CYS A 720 -7.73 -1.43 -7.27
N ASN A 721 -8.96 -1.89 -6.99
CA ASN A 721 -9.19 -3.21 -6.43
C ASN A 721 -8.70 -4.34 -7.35
N ARG A 722 -8.97 -4.25 -8.67
CA ARG A 722 -8.48 -5.23 -9.66
C ARG A 722 -6.97 -5.21 -9.80
N GLU A 723 -6.33 -4.05 -9.76
CA GLU A 723 -4.88 -3.93 -9.85
C GLU A 723 -4.18 -4.60 -8.66
N ARG A 724 -4.65 -4.33 -7.43
CA ARG A 724 -4.16 -5.04 -6.24
C ARG A 724 -4.42 -6.56 -6.34
N HIS A 725 -5.54 -6.97 -6.94
CA HIS A 725 -5.84 -8.38 -7.16
C HIS A 725 -4.89 -9.05 -8.15
N TRP A 726 -4.63 -8.43 -9.31
CA TRP A 726 -3.82 -9.02 -10.38
C TRP A 726 -2.32 -8.89 -10.13
N TRP A 727 -1.87 -7.77 -9.57
CA TRP A 727 -0.47 -7.36 -9.56
C TRP A 727 0.09 -7.07 -8.17
N GLY A 728 -0.75 -7.16 -7.13
CA GLY A 728 -0.35 -6.91 -5.74
C GLY A 728 -0.16 -5.42 -5.41
N ARG A 729 -0.32 -4.54 -6.39
CA ARG A 729 -0.20 -3.09 -6.26
C ARG A 729 -1.03 -2.37 -7.31
N GLU A 730 -1.31 -1.10 -7.03
CA GLU A 730 -1.84 -0.17 -8.02
C GLU A 730 -0.72 0.27 -8.98
N ILE A 731 -1.07 0.62 -10.21
CA ILE A 731 -0.10 1.05 -11.23
C ILE A 731 -0.22 2.56 -11.53
N PRO A 732 0.87 3.21 -11.96
CA PRO A 732 0.83 4.59 -12.45
C PRO A 732 -0.24 4.84 -13.51
N LEU A 733 -0.84 6.03 -13.47
CA LEU A 733 -1.97 6.40 -14.35
C LEU A 733 -1.62 6.37 -15.84
N ASP A 734 -0.39 6.71 -16.20
CA ASP A 734 0.12 6.66 -17.58
C ASP A 734 0.21 5.22 -18.11
N ILE A 735 0.71 4.29 -17.29
CA ILE A 735 0.76 2.86 -17.62
C ILE A 735 -0.67 2.31 -17.75
N ARG A 736 -1.57 2.67 -16.83
CA ARG A 736 -2.99 2.30 -16.88
C ARG A 736 -3.65 2.78 -18.16
N ALA A 737 -3.54 4.06 -18.48
CA ALA A 737 -4.19 4.65 -19.66
C ALA A 737 -3.72 3.99 -20.96
N GLN A 738 -2.41 3.74 -21.08
CA GLN A 738 -1.87 3.08 -22.26
C GLN A 738 -2.32 1.62 -22.38
N LEU A 739 -2.35 0.88 -21.27
CA LEU A 739 -2.84 -0.50 -21.24
C LEU A 739 -4.31 -0.55 -21.69
N ILE A 740 -5.14 0.34 -21.17
CA ILE A 740 -6.56 0.43 -21.54
C ILE A 740 -6.70 0.71 -23.04
N LEU A 741 -6.00 1.72 -23.56
CA LEU A 741 -6.05 2.07 -24.98
C LEU A 741 -5.73 0.88 -25.88
N ASN A 742 -4.58 0.23 -25.65
CA ASN A 742 -4.12 -0.91 -26.46
C ASN A 742 -5.08 -2.11 -26.37
N THR A 743 -5.67 -2.33 -25.20
CA THR A 743 -6.61 -3.44 -24.98
C THR A 743 -7.97 -3.16 -25.65
N VAL A 744 -8.45 -1.91 -25.61
CA VAL A 744 -9.67 -1.49 -26.30
C VAL A 744 -9.50 -1.60 -27.82
N ASP A 745 -8.35 -1.20 -28.37
CA ASP A 745 -8.09 -1.35 -29.80
C ASP A 745 -8.03 -2.81 -30.23
N ALA A 746 -7.44 -3.69 -29.42
CA ALA A 746 -7.50 -5.13 -29.64
C ALA A 746 -8.94 -5.66 -29.66
N VAL A 747 -9.82 -5.17 -28.78
CA VAL A 747 -11.26 -5.53 -28.78
C VAL A 747 -11.94 -5.07 -30.06
N LYS A 748 -11.69 -3.86 -30.55
CA LYS A 748 -12.26 -3.35 -31.82
C LYS A 748 -11.87 -4.22 -33.02
N ASN A 749 -10.65 -4.75 -33.00
CA ASN A 749 -10.09 -5.56 -34.08
C ASN A 749 -10.43 -7.06 -33.97
N ALA A 750 -11.11 -7.50 -32.90
CA ALA A 750 -11.38 -8.90 -32.65
C ALA A 750 -12.24 -9.57 -33.73
N ASP A 751 -11.96 -10.83 -34.07
CA ASP A 751 -12.83 -11.63 -34.96
C ASP A 751 -13.94 -12.31 -34.18
N VAL A 752 -13.62 -12.76 -32.97
CA VAL A 752 -14.59 -13.36 -32.05
C VAL A 752 -14.41 -12.78 -30.65
N LEU A 753 -15.51 -12.28 -30.08
CA LEU A 753 -15.58 -11.76 -28.72
C LEU A 753 -16.39 -12.71 -27.83
N GLY A 754 -15.76 -13.21 -26.77
CA GLY A 754 -16.45 -13.88 -25.66
C GLY A 754 -16.98 -12.86 -24.67
N ILE A 755 -18.29 -12.81 -24.46
CA ILE A 755 -18.95 -11.79 -23.64
C ILE A 755 -19.82 -12.41 -22.54
N PRO A 756 -20.17 -11.66 -21.47
CA PRO A 756 -21.04 -12.16 -20.42
C PRO A 756 -22.42 -12.54 -20.95
N SER A 757 -22.78 -13.82 -20.85
CA SER A 757 -24.11 -14.31 -21.23
C SER A 757 -25.00 -14.54 -20.01
N VAL A 758 -26.28 -14.89 -20.26
CA VAL A 758 -27.21 -15.35 -19.21
C VAL A 758 -26.61 -16.42 -18.30
N TYR A 759 -25.71 -17.27 -18.79
CA TYR A 759 -25.06 -18.31 -17.99
C TYR A 759 -24.23 -17.73 -16.85
N ARG A 760 -23.54 -16.60 -17.10
CA ARG A 760 -22.76 -15.86 -16.11
C ARG A 760 -23.70 -15.23 -15.07
N PHE A 761 -24.75 -14.53 -15.51
CA PHE A 761 -25.72 -13.89 -14.61
C PHE A 761 -26.44 -14.92 -13.73
N LEU A 762 -26.93 -16.01 -14.30
CA LEU A 762 -27.55 -17.10 -13.56
C LEU A 762 -26.62 -17.68 -12.49
N ARG A 763 -25.32 -17.83 -12.78
CA ARG A 763 -24.34 -18.33 -11.81
C ARG A 763 -24.18 -17.37 -10.63
N ASP A 764 -24.05 -16.08 -10.90
CA ASP A 764 -23.64 -15.08 -9.92
C ASP A 764 -24.79 -14.55 -9.05
N HIS A 765 -26.05 -14.81 -9.42
CA HIS A 765 -27.24 -14.35 -8.68
C HIS A 765 -27.82 -15.42 -7.75
N SER A 766 -28.42 -14.98 -6.65
CA SER A 766 -29.18 -15.82 -5.72
C SER A 766 -30.57 -15.22 -5.50
N ASP A 767 -31.45 -15.93 -4.80
CA ASP A 767 -32.78 -15.39 -4.45
C ASP A 767 -32.72 -14.07 -3.66
N ARG A 768 -31.57 -13.76 -3.05
CA ARG A 768 -31.33 -12.50 -2.32
C ARG A 768 -30.81 -11.37 -3.19
N SER A 769 -30.45 -11.64 -4.43
CA SER A 769 -29.92 -10.61 -5.33
C SER A 769 -31.05 -9.65 -5.73
N VAL A 770 -30.85 -8.35 -5.49
CA VAL A 770 -31.86 -7.32 -5.81
C VAL A 770 -31.46 -6.41 -6.98
N SER A 771 -30.19 -6.48 -7.38
CA SER A 771 -29.61 -5.70 -8.48
C SER A 771 -28.38 -6.42 -9.03
N LEU A 772 -28.09 -6.18 -10.31
CA LEU A 772 -26.90 -6.66 -11.02
C LEU A 772 -25.63 -5.91 -10.56
N GLU A 773 -25.75 -4.69 -10.03
CA GLU A 773 -24.63 -3.84 -9.62
C GLU A 773 -24.11 -4.09 -8.18
N ASN A 774 -24.79 -4.93 -7.40
CA ASN A 774 -24.48 -5.16 -5.98
C ASN A 774 -23.05 -5.67 -5.72
N SER A 775 -22.40 -6.25 -6.73
CA SER A 775 -21.04 -6.79 -6.61
C SER A 775 -20.11 -6.16 -7.64
N ILE A 776 -18.82 -6.09 -7.31
CA ILE A 776 -17.77 -5.67 -8.26
C ILE A 776 -17.78 -6.54 -9.51
N GLN A 777 -18.07 -7.85 -9.37
CA GLN A 777 -18.20 -8.74 -10.50
C GLN A 777 -19.35 -8.32 -11.40
N GLY A 778 -20.53 -8.10 -10.82
CA GLY A 778 -21.72 -7.67 -11.56
C GLY A 778 -21.52 -6.34 -12.29
N ARG A 779 -20.95 -5.34 -11.61
CA ARG A 779 -20.53 -4.05 -12.22
C ARG A 779 -19.55 -4.25 -13.37
N GLY A 780 -18.59 -5.14 -13.21
CA GLY A 780 -17.65 -5.54 -14.27
C GLY A 780 -18.35 -6.12 -15.50
N LEU A 781 -19.29 -7.05 -15.31
CA LEU A 781 -20.04 -7.67 -16.41
C LEU A 781 -20.88 -6.64 -17.18
N LEU A 782 -21.58 -5.76 -16.46
CA LEU A 782 -22.37 -4.69 -17.07
C LEU A 782 -21.49 -3.72 -17.87
N SER A 783 -20.33 -3.38 -17.32
CA SER A 783 -19.38 -2.47 -17.97
C SER A 783 -18.81 -3.03 -19.26
N VAL A 784 -18.56 -4.34 -19.31
CA VAL A 784 -18.21 -5.02 -20.57
C VAL A 784 -19.32 -4.88 -21.59
N LEU A 785 -20.57 -5.19 -21.22
CA LEU A 785 -21.70 -5.14 -22.17
C LEU A 785 -21.94 -3.73 -22.69
N GLN A 786 -21.92 -2.72 -21.82
CA GLN A 786 -22.06 -1.31 -22.19
C GLN A 786 -20.87 -0.83 -23.05
N GLY A 787 -19.64 -1.18 -22.66
CA GLY A 787 -18.43 -0.83 -23.41
C GLY A 787 -18.44 -1.39 -24.83
N ILE A 788 -18.89 -2.63 -25.01
CA ILE A 788 -19.01 -3.27 -26.33
C ILE A 788 -20.00 -2.54 -27.24
N GLN A 789 -21.13 -2.05 -26.72
CA GLN A 789 -22.07 -1.25 -27.51
C GLN A 789 -21.42 0.00 -28.11
N VAL A 790 -20.39 0.54 -27.44
CA VAL A 790 -19.68 1.75 -27.87
C VAL A 790 -18.52 1.41 -28.82
N VAL A 791 -17.76 0.36 -28.54
CA VAL A 791 -16.50 0.10 -29.26
C VAL A 791 -16.62 -0.84 -30.45
N ASP A 792 -17.64 -1.70 -30.49
CA ASP A 792 -17.76 -2.68 -31.57
C ASP A 792 -18.07 -2.01 -32.93
N GLN A 793 -17.33 -2.44 -33.95
CA GLN A 793 -17.41 -1.91 -35.32
C GLN A 793 -18.30 -2.76 -36.25
N GLY A 794 -19.10 -3.67 -35.69
CA GLY A 794 -20.04 -4.49 -36.47
C GLY A 794 -19.42 -5.70 -37.16
N ARG A 795 -18.18 -6.08 -36.82
CA ARG A 795 -17.42 -7.15 -37.52
C ARG A 795 -17.30 -8.43 -36.71
N ALA A 796 -17.17 -8.34 -35.38
CA ALA A 796 -16.90 -9.49 -34.52
C ALA A 796 -18.12 -10.43 -34.43
N LEU A 797 -17.88 -11.74 -34.37
CA LEU A 797 -18.87 -12.72 -33.91
C LEU A 797 -18.84 -12.84 -32.38
N TYR A 798 -19.95 -13.19 -31.76
CA TYR A 798 -20.05 -13.30 -30.31
C TYR A 798 -20.24 -14.73 -29.80
N THR A 799 -19.51 -15.04 -28.73
CA THR A 799 -19.55 -16.28 -27.97
C THR A 799 -19.67 -15.99 -26.46
N ASP A 800 -19.79 -17.03 -25.64
CA ASP A 800 -19.80 -16.91 -24.18
C ASP A 800 -18.41 -16.60 -23.62
N ASP A 801 -18.32 -15.82 -22.54
CA ASP A 801 -17.04 -15.46 -21.88
C ASP A 801 -16.26 -16.69 -21.34
N LYS A 802 -16.92 -17.85 -21.19
CA LYS A 802 -16.32 -19.14 -20.82
C LYS A 802 -16.17 -20.11 -21.98
N ALA A 803 -16.25 -19.64 -23.23
CA ALA A 803 -16.00 -20.44 -24.42
C ALA A 803 -14.60 -21.08 -24.42
N ASN A 804 -13.59 -20.41 -23.87
CA ASN A 804 -12.26 -21.00 -23.68
C ASN A 804 -12.31 -22.30 -22.88
N ILE A 805 -13.03 -22.33 -21.76
CA ILE A 805 -13.13 -23.53 -20.92
C ILE A 805 -13.89 -24.64 -21.65
N ALA A 806 -14.92 -24.30 -22.41
CA ALA A 806 -15.68 -25.26 -23.18
C ALA A 806 -14.85 -25.93 -24.30
N ILE A 807 -14.01 -25.16 -24.98
CA ILE A 807 -13.26 -25.59 -26.16
C ILE A 807 -11.86 -26.10 -25.80
N PHE A 808 -11.08 -25.30 -25.08
CA PHE A 808 -9.63 -25.50 -24.94
C PHE A 808 -9.23 -26.27 -23.68
N ASN A 809 -10.15 -26.50 -22.73
CA ASN A 809 -9.89 -27.41 -21.61
C ASN A 809 -9.75 -28.88 -22.05
N LYS A 810 -10.21 -29.19 -23.28
CA LYS A 810 -9.95 -30.46 -23.97
C LYS A 810 -8.63 -30.31 -24.74
N ILE A 811 -7.54 -30.84 -24.21
CA ILE A 811 -6.21 -30.70 -24.82
C ILE A 811 -6.21 -31.20 -26.28
N GLU A 812 -7.05 -32.19 -26.61
CA GLU A 812 -7.25 -32.75 -27.94
C GLU A 812 -7.64 -31.69 -28.98
N ASN A 813 -8.41 -30.68 -28.59
CA ASN A 813 -8.79 -29.59 -29.49
C ASN A 813 -7.59 -28.71 -29.82
N ILE A 814 -6.72 -28.43 -28.84
CA ILE A 814 -5.46 -27.72 -29.09
C ILE A 814 -4.55 -28.57 -29.99
N ARG A 815 -4.43 -29.88 -29.70
CA ARG A 815 -3.64 -30.80 -30.54
C ARG A 815 -4.15 -30.84 -31.98
N TYR A 816 -5.47 -30.81 -32.16
CA TYR A 816 -6.08 -30.79 -33.49
C TYR A 816 -5.73 -29.52 -34.27
N LEU A 817 -5.81 -28.34 -33.63
CA LEU A 817 -5.48 -27.06 -34.27
C LEU A 817 -4.00 -26.96 -34.63
N CYS A 818 -3.11 -27.46 -33.77
CA CYS A 818 -1.66 -27.44 -34.01
C CYS A 818 -1.25 -28.19 -35.29
N LYS A 819 -2.03 -29.18 -35.75
CA LYS A 819 -1.78 -29.88 -37.03
C LYS A 819 -1.86 -28.97 -38.26
N PHE A 820 -2.54 -27.83 -38.14
CA PHE A 820 -2.72 -26.86 -39.22
C PHE A 820 -1.85 -25.60 -39.01
N ALA A 821 -1.20 -25.46 -37.86
CA ALA A 821 -0.35 -24.33 -37.55
C ALA A 821 1.07 -24.55 -38.07
N LYS A 822 1.73 -23.49 -38.54
CA LYS A 822 3.16 -23.54 -38.92
C LYS A 822 4.03 -23.77 -37.69
N LYS A 823 3.80 -23.00 -36.63
CA LYS A 823 4.39 -23.22 -35.30
C LYS A 823 3.43 -22.83 -34.18
N LEU A 824 3.74 -23.30 -32.98
CA LEU A 824 3.01 -22.97 -31.75
C LEU A 824 3.84 -21.97 -30.92
N ILE A 825 3.24 -20.85 -30.59
CA ILE A 825 3.76 -19.86 -29.63
C ILE A 825 2.85 -19.88 -28.40
N VAL A 826 3.44 -19.98 -27.22
CA VAL A 826 2.72 -19.95 -25.94
C VAL A 826 3.21 -18.74 -25.15
N ILE A 827 2.27 -17.92 -24.68
CA ILE A 827 2.55 -16.78 -23.81
C ILE A 827 1.88 -17.06 -22.47
N SER A 828 2.70 -17.32 -21.45
CA SER A 828 2.21 -17.82 -20.18
C SER A 828 3.17 -17.50 -19.06
N SER A 829 2.64 -17.41 -17.84
CA SER A 829 3.44 -17.37 -16.63
C SER A 829 3.83 -18.76 -16.12
N GLY A 830 3.34 -19.84 -16.74
CA GLY A 830 3.73 -21.20 -16.39
C GLY A 830 5.19 -21.50 -16.69
N SER A 831 5.87 -22.26 -15.83
CA SER A 831 7.25 -22.66 -16.08
C SER A 831 7.36 -23.57 -17.31
N SER A 832 8.48 -23.47 -18.03
CA SER A 832 8.71 -24.26 -19.25
C SER A 832 8.52 -25.76 -19.04
N GLU A 833 9.02 -26.28 -17.91
CA GLU A 833 8.86 -27.69 -17.53
C GLU A 833 7.39 -28.07 -17.34
N CYS A 834 6.63 -27.26 -16.60
CA CYS A 834 5.22 -27.54 -16.34
C CYS A 834 4.38 -27.46 -17.61
N LEU A 835 4.66 -26.50 -18.51
CA LEU A 835 3.97 -26.39 -19.80
C LEU A 835 4.29 -27.60 -20.70
N LYS A 836 5.56 -28.01 -20.81
CA LYS A 836 5.93 -29.22 -21.58
C LYS A 836 5.18 -30.46 -21.08
N LYS A 837 5.07 -30.62 -19.75
CA LYS A 837 4.30 -31.71 -19.15
C LYS A 837 2.80 -31.61 -19.44
N ALA A 838 2.24 -30.40 -19.45
CA ALA A 838 0.82 -30.16 -19.70
C ALA A 838 0.41 -30.44 -21.16
N PHE A 839 1.19 -29.97 -22.14
CA PHE A 839 0.90 -30.22 -23.56
C PHE A 839 1.29 -31.63 -24.00
N GLY A 840 2.33 -32.20 -23.36
CA GLY A 840 2.97 -33.46 -23.69
C GLY A 840 4.33 -33.23 -24.37
N GLU A 841 5.30 -34.12 -24.14
CA GLU A 841 6.69 -33.95 -24.60
C GLU A 841 6.85 -33.85 -26.13
N SER A 842 5.86 -34.30 -26.89
CA SER A 842 5.85 -34.20 -28.36
C SER A 842 5.50 -32.80 -28.89
N PHE A 843 5.08 -31.86 -28.05
CA PHE A 843 4.79 -30.48 -28.45
C PHE A 843 6.05 -29.63 -28.44
N ASN A 844 6.51 -29.23 -29.63
CA ASN A 844 7.49 -28.16 -29.76
C ASN A 844 6.76 -26.80 -29.81
N PHE A 845 7.08 -25.89 -28.90
CA PHE A 845 6.52 -24.55 -28.86
C PHE A 845 7.57 -23.51 -28.47
N HIS A 846 7.42 -22.30 -28.99
CA HIS A 846 8.17 -21.14 -28.55
C HIS A 846 7.45 -20.51 -27.35
N LEU A 847 8.15 -20.31 -26.24
CA LEU A 847 7.57 -19.82 -24.99
C LEU A 847 8.02 -18.38 -24.74
N ILE A 848 7.06 -17.45 -24.70
CA ILE A 848 7.26 -16.11 -24.15
C ILE A 848 6.80 -16.14 -22.69
N ASN A 849 7.76 -16.04 -21.77
CA ASN A 849 7.47 -16.06 -20.33
C ASN A 849 7.01 -14.69 -19.85
N ILE A 850 5.96 -14.67 -19.04
CA ILE A 850 5.43 -13.45 -18.44
C ILE A 850 5.33 -13.55 -16.91
N PRO A 851 5.35 -12.42 -16.18
CA PRO A 851 5.15 -12.39 -14.74
C PRO A 851 3.80 -12.98 -14.36
N THR A 852 3.80 -13.83 -13.33
CA THR A 852 2.58 -14.42 -12.80
C THR A 852 1.68 -13.42 -12.07
N HIS A 853 0.41 -13.80 -11.94
CA HIS A 853 -0.59 -13.06 -11.18
C HIS A 853 -0.25 -13.07 -9.67
N ASN A 854 -0.62 -12.03 -8.92
CA ASN A 854 -0.32 -11.91 -7.48
C ASN A 854 -0.73 -13.17 -6.67
N LYS A 855 -1.96 -13.65 -6.89
CA LYS A 855 -2.48 -14.91 -6.34
C LYS A 855 -1.57 -16.14 -6.53
N THR A 856 -0.85 -16.23 -7.65
CA THR A 856 -0.07 -17.40 -8.06
C THR A 856 1.43 -17.25 -7.79
N GLN A 857 1.88 -16.15 -7.17
CA GLN A 857 3.30 -15.88 -6.91
C GLN A 857 3.99 -16.91 -6.00
N LEU A 858 3.24 -17.57 -5.12
CA LEU A 858 3.76 -18.62 -4.24
C LEU A 858 3.68 -20.03 -4.85
N ASN A 859 3.24 -20.16 -6.10
CA ASN A 859 3.09 -21.45 -6.74
C ASN A 859 4.27 -21.70 -7.67
N GLU A 860 5.06 -22.72 -7.35
CA GLU A 860 6.31 -23.10 -8.03
C GLU A 860 6.13 -23.44 -9.52
N ARG A 861 4.89 -23.69 -9.97
CA ARG A 861 4.58 -23.93 -11.38
C ARG A 861 4.57 -22.67 -12.22
N TYR A 862 4.69 -21.50 -11.60
CA TYR A 862 4.69 -20.21 -12.28
C TYR A 862 5.99 -19.44 -12.06
N ILE A 863 6.27 -18.55 -13.00
CA ILE A 863 7.45 -17.67 -12.99
C ILE A 863 7.07 -16.35 -12.32
N THR A 864 7.87 -15.96 -11.32
CA THR A 864 7.80 -14.65 -10.69
C THR A 864 8.86 -13.73 -11.29
N CYS A 865 8.57 -12.43 -11.33
CA CYS A 865 9.48 -11.38 -11.79
C CYS A 865 9.35 -10.16 -10.89
N ASP A 866 10.38 -9.30 -10.87
CA ASP A 866 10.42 -8.09 -10.05
C ASP A 866 9.33 -7.06 -10.43
N LYS A 867 8.91 -7.08 -11.69
CA LYS A 867 7.89 -6.18 -12.23
C LYS A 867 6.65 -6.98 -12.65
N PRO A 868 5.44 -6.56 -12.23
CA PRO A 868 4.19 -7.11 -12.77
C PRO A 868 4.04 -6.83 -14.27
N LEU A 869 3.22 -7.64 -14.94
CA LEU A 869 3.05 -7.62 -16.39
C LEU A 869 2.79 -6.23 -17.02
N PRO A 870 1.96 -5.31 -16.47
CA PRO A 870 1.75 -4.00 -17.09
C PRO A 870 2.99 -3.13 -17.26
N TYR A 871 4.06 -3.41 -16.52
CA TYR A 871 5.30 -2.65 -16.63
C TYR A 871 6.20 -3.15 -17.78
N ILE A 872 5.93 -4.34 -18.31
CA ILE A 872 6.74 -4.98 -19.37
C ILE A 872 5.89 -5.49 -20.54
N TYR A 873 4.56 -5.28 -20.52
CA TYR A 873 3.69 -5.86 -21.53
C TYR A 873 3.97 -5.31 -22.94
N LYS A 874 4.53 -4.11 -23.06
CA LYS A 874 4.98 -3.56 -24.34
C LYS A 874 6.13 -4.37 -24.92
N ASP A 875 7.12 -4.71 -24.10
CA ASP A 875 8.24 -5.55 -24.51
C ASP A 875 7.74 -6.92 -25.03
N VAL A 876 6.76 -7.51 -24.33
CA VAL A 876 6.09 -8.75 -24.76
C VAL A 876 5.30 -8.55 -26.06
N TYR A 877 4.60 -7.42 -26.21
CA TYR A 877 3.86 -7.09 -27.43
C TYR A 877 4.79 -6.99 -28.64
N ASP A 878 5.92 -6.30 -28.49
CA ASP A 878 6.92 -6.12 -29.54
C ASP A 878 7.61 -7.45 -29.90
N GLU A 879 7.92 -8.29 -28.90
CA GLU A 879 8.46 -9.64 -29.12
C GLU A 879 7.50 -10.49 -29.98
N ILE A 880 6.19 -10.44 -29.73
CA ILE A 880 5.20 -11.14 -30.56
C ILE A 880 5.26 -10.63 -32.01
N LEU A 881 5.36 -9.33 -32.22
CA LEU A 881 5.45 -8.75 -33.55
C LEU A 881 6.74 -9.15 -34.28
N GLU A 882 7.82 -9.41 -33.56
CA GLU A 882 9.08 -9.88 -34.13
C GLU A 882 9.01 -11.36 -34.53
N ILE A 883 8.44 -12.22 -33.67
CA ILE A 883 8.53 -13.67 -33.84
C ILE A 883 7.34 -14.31 -34.55
N ALA A 884 6.14 -13.72 -34.49
CA ALA A 884 4.94 -14.32 -35.06
C ALA A 884 4.89 -14.13 -36.58
N GLU A 885 4.42 -15.15 -37.29
CA GLU A 885 4.31 -15.17 -38.74
C GLU A 885 2.96 -15.73 -39.20
N ALA A 886 2.65 -15.52 -40.48
CA ALA A 886 1.40 -15.97 -41.08
C ALA A 886 1.18 -17.48 -40.91
N GLY A 887 0.04 -17.86 -40.33
CA GLY A 887 -0.33 -19.25 -40.07
C GLY A 887 0.22 -19.86 -38.77
N ASP A 888 0.89 -19.07 -37.93
CA ASP A 888 1.24 -19.50 -36.57
C ASP A 888 0.01 -19.53 -35.64
N LEU A 889 0.09 -20.37 -34.61
CA LEU A 889 -0.90 -20.44 -33.54
C LEU A 889 -0.31 -19.86 -32.26
N VAL A 890 -0.93 -18.81 -31.71
CA VAL A 890 -0.49 -18.11 -30.50
C VAL A 890 -1.51 -18.33 -29.38
N LEU A 891 -1.10 -19.02 -28.31
CA LEU A 891 -1.94 -19.32 -27.14
C LEU A 891 -1.56 -18.42 -25.97
N VAL A 892 -2.51 -17.68 -25.41
CA VAL A 892 -2.19 -16.65 -24.40
C VAL A 892 -2.96 -16.84 -23.10
N GLY A 893 -2.21 -16.92 -22.00
CA GLY A 893 -2.68 -16.90 -20.62
C GLY A 893 -2.13 -15.71 -19.85
N ALA A 894 -2.60 -14.49 -20.15
CA ALA A 894 -2.00 -13.24 -19.69
C ALA A 894 -3.00 -12.21 -19.12
N GLY A 895 -4.17 -12.67 -18.63
CA GLY A 895 -5.17 -11.81 -17.99
C GLY A 895 -5.67 -10.66 -18.88
N VAL A 896 -5.78 -9.46 -18.30
CA VAL A 896 -6.25 -8.25 -19.00
C VAL A 896 -5.23 -7.77 -20.05
N SER A 897 -3.93 -7.76 -19.73
CA SER A 897 -2.89 -7.35 -20.67
C SER A 897 -2.79 -8.26 -21.89
N GLY A 898 -3.19 -9.52 -21.72
CA GLY A 898 -3.21 -10.52 -22.79
C GLY A 898 -4.09 -10.20 -23.98
N LYS A 899 -5.07 -9.28 -23.88
CA LYS A 899 -5.94 -9.03 -25.05
C LYS A 899 -5.18 -8.27 -26.13
N ALA A 900 -4.27 -7.37 -25.75
CA ALA A 900 -3.39 -6.70 -26.69
C ALA A 900 -2.52 -7.70 -27.47
N PHE A 901 -2.11 -8.82 -26.84
CA PHE A 901 -1.29 -9.85 -27.50
C PHE A 901 -2.04 -10.60 -28.60
N MET A 902 -3.37 -10.70 -28.52
CA MET A 902 -4.20 -11.28 -29.58
C MET A 902 -4.14 -10.44 -30.85
N ASP A 903 -4.18 -9.12 -30.68
CA ASP A 903 -4.10 -8.19 -31.79
C ASP A 903 -2.70 -8.18 -32.42
N ALA A 904 -1.63 -8.20 -31.60
CA ALA A 904 -0.25 -8.35 -32.10
C ALA A 904 -0.08 -9.61 -32.97
N ALA A 905 -0.59 -10.76 -32.52
CA ALA A 905 -0.57 -11.99 -33.31
C ALA A 905 -1.35 -11.83 -34.63
N LYS A 906 -2.55 -11.25 -34.58
CA LYS A 906 -3.38 -11.03 -35.77
C LYS A 906 -2.72 -10.10 -36.79
N GLN A 907 -2.02 -9.05 -36.35
CA GLN A 907 -1.28 -8.14 -37.24
C GLN A 907 -0.15 -8.84 -38.03
N LYS A 908 0.28 -10.01 -37.57
CA LYS A 908 1.28 -10.86 -38.24
C LYS A 908 0.66 -12.01 -39.02
N ASP A 909 -0.63 -11.92 -39.30
CA ASP A 909 -1.44 -12.98 -39.93
C ASP A 909 -1.41 -14.33 -39.17
N ALA A 910 -1.10 -14.27 -37.88
CA ALA A 910 -1.18 -15.40 -36.97
C ALA A 910 -2.56 -15.50 -36.31
N VAL A 911 -2.81 -16.63 -35.68
CA VAL A 911 -4.06 -16.94 -34.97
C VAL A 911 -3.83 -16.81 -33.47
N GLY A 912 -4.31 -15.72 -32.87
CA GLY A 912 -4.26 -15.46 -31.42
C GLY A 912 -5.49 -15.97 -30.68
N LEU A 913 -5.30 -16.80 -29.66
CA LEU A 913 -6.37 -17.36 -28.82
C LEU A 913 -6.19 -17.04 -27.32
N ASP A 914 -7.18 -16.37 -26.73
CA ASP A 914 -7.25 -16.12 -25.28
C ASP A 914 -7.67 -17.40 -24.52
N LEU A 915 -6.69 -18.07 -23.92
CA LEU A 915 -6.92 -19.26 -23.10
C LEU A 915 -7.33 -18.90 -21.67
N GLY A 916 -6.86 -17.77 -21.14
CA GLY A 916 -7.13 -17.36 -19.76
C GLY A 916 -6.88 -18.48 -18.75
N SER A 917 -7.87 -18.72 -17.87
CA SER A 917 -7.78 -19.72 -16.79
C SER A 917 -7.65 -21.17 -17.26
N VAL A 918 -7.87 -21.46 -18.55
CA VAL A 918 -7.57 -22.80 -19.10
C VAL A 918 -6.09 -23.11 -18.97
N MET A 919 -5.22 -22.09 -19.07
CA MET A 919 -3.78 -22.27 -18.85
C MET A 919 -3.50 -22.80 -17.44
N ASP A 920 -4.18 -22.27 -16.42
CA ASP A 920 -4.05 -22.74 -15.04
C ASP A 920 -4.55 -24.19 -14.87
N GLU A 921 -5.62 -24.56 -15.57
CA GLU A 921 -6.18 -25.92 -15.55
C GLU A 921 -5.23 -26.92 -16.22
N LEU A 922 -4.63 -26.56 -17.37
CA LEU A 922 -3.63 -27.36 -18.06
C LEU A 922 -2.37 -27.56 -17.22
N LEU A 923 -1.90 -26.50 -16.56
CA LEU A 923 -0.80 -26.56 -15.58
C LEU A 923 -1.18 -27.35 -14.32
N ASN A 924 -2.46 -27.74 -14.18
CA ASN A 924 -3.00 -28.47 -13.05
C ASN A 924 -2.70 -27.74 -11.72
N ALA A 925 -2.70 -26.41 -11.75
CA ALA A 925 -2.11 -25.56 -10.70
C ALA A 925 -2.85 -25.61 -9.35
N GLY A 926 -4.07 -26.16 -9.30
CA GLY A 926 -4.85 -26.30 -8.07
C GLY A 926 -5.58 -25.02 -7.64
N ILE A 927 -5.63 -23.99 -8.51
CA ILE A 927 -6.13 -22.64 -8.21
C ILE A 927 -7.49 -22.43 -8.90
N HIS A 928 -8.42 -23.37 -8.72
CA HIS A 928 -9.74 -23.32 -9.36
C HIS A 928 -10.84 -23.03 -8.33
N SER A 929 -11.90 -22.37 -8.77
CA SER A 929 -13.15 -22.29 -8.01
C SER A 929 -13.73 -23.68 -7.79
N LEU A 930 -14.58 -23.85 -6.78
CA LEU A 930 -15.35 -25.09 -6.58
C LEU A 930 -16.03 -25.46 -7.90
N ARG A 931 -15.69 -26.65 -8.42
CA ARG A 931 -16.08 -27.08 -9.75
C ARG A 931 -17.56 -27.43 -9.84
#